data_AF-A0A970GW25-F1
#
_entry.id   AF-A0A970GW25-F1
#
_cell.length_a   1.000
_cell.length_b   1.000
_cell.length_c   1.000
_cell.angle_alpha   90.00
_cell.angle_beta   90.00
_cell.angle_gamma   90.00
#
_symmetry.space_group_name_H-M   'P 1'
#
loop_
_entity.id
_entity.type
_entity.pdbx_description
1 polymer ?
#
loop_
_entity_poly.entity_id
_entity_poly.type
_entity_poly.pdbx_seq_one_letter_code
_entity_poly.pdbx_strand_id
1 'polypeptide(L)'
;MNIRTTTFALAAAFAVAASAALAAPAPFVLARDGKAQIAIVPHGGIATNGVNFAATELTNFLNRITGAEFRISDKPVPGLKTLALGTPYQAKAVDEISIRVKDANTLEVTGDGPIGTVYAAYDLLETFGCVFVAHDFAYAPRKSEISLPGDYAKTDAPFFYEQRSTWSEIAYGGNRNKWSQILRTRMQVTGRKPGIPEDLVCKRQHDTNHSIGTRWLLTSKFAKTRPDFYAWVRNKDARNGMWVCVSNEEMYQQIFKEIDEFLSKHPDHRELSVAIGDCANFCECDKCTELVRKYPDPDGAEAWNVQCVLFANRIADHFAKKYPKIRFNFLPYGERQPANPAIKLSENVGACVAELWRNHGLPADCNERSEQCLGRICRMASPRCGTYVWDYLTNFNDFLIPFPNHTIFARTAKYYKDLNIRGVSPQMQFVYFGDLAEFNFWLFGKLTWNPDADLEELVDTYMNAAYGAGARFVREYFDLLEHARLRQRWTWYGCYVNETAHYLTDDDCVKMLRALDNAVNVTSNDKPRNMLARRTRIAALSLTLWRYNDMIEPAKRLGFTLRPRETIWKEWKEAIFAPEHKGANYGMLGENFGTDGYERRVMNMFTNSAPVPTVFPRKASVIRIDPGMMTGGKKMTRQRDKDGTNYAQIKVALHNEAESIWMNPGYSEIGYTAKADEAGDWYIFATVRTGATVPVDNAVAYMGIYQQWYPNGVKTGGSMEIANLQVQGRLGDTAWHTVSLGKRRLFKDSRIWIMNGVLHPCDFVDVKEFILVDPALIEKGVKGADAQSQARSIVVTADTFDKGENVRVEEDKIDAFKYARAAAFNTNAPVEAVSWTVKAAEAGDWNVFLKVRIGAAIALDQDPAQATLTTPKHCTECGAVQTPARRYVTGSLGDESWQLVSLGRARLVEGMKVNLVPRAAETNAPPAPHYVDLASVILVDPAYLGKTQPALAP
;
A
#
# COMPACT_ATOMS: atom_id res chain seq x y z
N MET A 1 -39.35 56.87 -43.76
CA MET A 1 -40.80 57.01 -43.52
C MET A 1 -41.13 56.21 -42.26
N ASN A 2 -41.38 56.88 -41.13
CA ASN A 2 -42.72 57.21 -40.59
C ASN A 2 -43.50 55.94 -40.19
N ILE A 3 -44.13 55.76 -39.01
CA ILE A 3 -44.25 56.45 -37.71
C ILE A 3 -45.21 55.52 -36.87
N ARG A 4 -45.11 55.54 -35.53
CA ARG A 4 -46.09 55.11 -34.47
C ARG A 4 -46.24 53.60 -34.15
N THR A 5 -45.92 53.06 -32.95
CA THR A 5 -46.23 53.31 -31.50
C THR A 5 -47.45 52.57 -30.98
N THR A 6 -47.26 51.70 -29.96
CA THR A 6 -47.97 51.66 -28.65
C THR A 6 -47.37 50.55 -27.74
N THR A 7 -46.53 50.85 -26.73
CA THR A 7 -46.77 50.98 -25.25
C THR A 7 -47.32 49.73 -24.55
N PHE A 8 -46.71 49.18 -23.47
CA PHE A 8 -46.68 49.68 -22.07
C PHE A 8 -45.49 49.04 -21.28
N ALA A 9 -44.59 49.82 -20.65
CA ALA A 9 -44.53 50.19 -19.20
C ALA A 9 -43.50 49.34 -18.41
N LEU A 10 -42.66 49.84 -17.48
CA LEU A 10 -42.58 51.12 -16.79
C LEU A 10 -41.17 51.30 -16.17
N ALA A 11 -40.64 52.52 -16.24
CA ALA A 11 -39.79 53.23 -15.28
C ALA A 11 -38.52 52.58 -14.70
N ALA A 12 -37.37 52.95 -15.29
CA ALA A 12 -36.08 52.99 -14.62
C ALA A 12 -36.03 54.17 -13.62
N ALA A 13 -35.89 53.87 -12.34
CA ALA A 13 -35.46 54.82 -11.33
C ALA A 13 -33.92 54.80 -11.29
N PHE A 14 -33.29 55.89 -11.72
CA PHE A 14 -31.89 56.20 -11.43
C PHE A 14 -31.76 56.45 -9.91
N ALA A 15 -31.53 55.39 -9.15
CA ALA A 15 -30.98 55.49 -7.81
C ALA A 15 -29.46 55.44 -7.92
N VAL A 16 -28.79 56.47 -7.43
CA VAL A 16 -27.36 56.48 -7.13
C VAL A 16 -27.10 55.39 -6.08
N ALA A 17 -26.86 54.16 -6.54
CA ALA A 17 -26.26 53.13 -5.70
C ALA A 17 -24.75 53.35 -5.75
N ALA A 18 -24.27 54.19 -4.82
CA ALA A 18 -22.86 54.20 -4.47
C ALA A 18 -22.46 52.75 -4.17
N SER A 19 -21.68 52.16 -5.06
CA SER A 19 -21.03 50.88 -4.84
C SER A 19 -20.00 51.12 -3.74
N ALA A 20 -20.43 51.06 -2.48
CA ALA A 20 -19.53 50.90 -1.36
C ALA A 20 -18.84 49.56 -1.59
N ALA A 21 -17.63 49.59 -2.17
CA ALA A 21 -16.69 48.50 -2.06
C ALA A 21 -16.54 48.26 -0.55
N LEU A 22 -17.18 47.21 -0.04
CA LEU A 22 -17.01 46.77 1.34
C LEU A 22 -15.51 46.55 1.53
N ALA A 23 -14.86 47.48 2.23
CA ALA A 23 -13.45 47.37 2.54
C ALA A 23 -13.24 46.03 3.26
N ALA A 24 -12.31 45.22 2.75
CA ALA A 24 -12.00 43.93 3.38
C ALA A 24 -11.69 44.15 4.87
N PRO A 25 -12.22 43.32 5.78
CA PRO A 25 -12.02 43.51 7.20
C PRO A 25 -10.53 43.48 7.55
N ALA A 26 -10.11 44.42 8.40
CA ALA A 26 -8.71 44.57 8.76
C ALA A 26 -8.17 43.26 9.38
N PRO A 27 -6.94 42.84 9.03
CA PRO A 27 -6.38 41.59 9.50
C PRO A 27 -6.29 41.54 11.03
N PHE A 28 -6.54 40.37 11.60
CA PHE A 28 -6.35 40.10 13.01
C PHE A 28 -4.88 39.84 13.27
N VAL A 29 -4.14 40.85 13.74
CA VAL A 29 -2.71 40.77 14.01
C VAL A 29 -2.45 40.14 15.38
N LEU A 30 -1.66 39.06 15.43
CA LEU A 30 -1.29 38.37 16.67
C LEU A 30 0.06 38.85 17.21
N ALA A 31 1.01 39.13 16.31
CA ALA A 31 2.28 39.77 16.64
C ALA A 31 2.72 40.69 15.51
N ARG A 32 3.43 41.75 15.87
CA ARG A 32 4.06 42.71 14.96
C ARG A 32 5.35 43.21 15.58
N ASP A 33 6.39 43.39 14.76
CA ASP A 33 7.70 43.89 15.20
C ASP A 33 8.27 43.13 16.40
N GLY A 34 8.05 41.81 16.46
CA GLY A 34 8.51 40.99 17.59
C GLY A 34 7.79 41.26 18.92
N LYS A 35 6.61 41.90 18.89
CA LYS A 35 5.76 42.14 20.07
C LYS A 35 4.39 41.48 19.92
N ALA A 36 3.95 40.81 20.98
CA ALA A 36 2.63 40.20 21.03
C ALA A 36 1.57 41.29 21.07
N GLN A 37 0.54 41.15 20.23
CA GLN A 37 -0.62 42.05 20.15
C GLN A 37 -1.85 41.44 20.82
N ILE A 38 -1.74 40.19 21.29
CA ILE A 38 -2.83 39.45 21.94
C ILE A 38 -2.41 38.92 23.31
N ALA A 39 -3.39 38.66 24.16
CA ALA A 39 -3.29 37.76 25.31
C ALA A 39 -4.08 36.46 25.03
N ILE A 40 -3.55 35.32 25.45
CA ILE A 40 -4.21 34.02 25.35
C ILE A 40 -5.04 33.81 26.62
N VAL A 41 -6.35 33.65 26.47
CA VAL A 41 -7.29 33.56 27.61
C VAL A 41 -8.01 32.20 27.56
N PRO A 42 -7.54 31.20 28.33
CA PRO A 42 -8.22 29.90 28.42
C PRO A 42 -9.56 30.03 29.14
N HIS A 43 -10.59 29.41 28.57
CA HIS A 43 -11.90 29.30 29.20
C HIS A 43 -11.80 28.50 30.51
N GLY A 44 -12.43 29.00 31.56
CA GLY A 44 -12.31 28.43 32.91
C GLY A 44 -11.05 28.87 33.68
N GLY A 45 -10.22 29.75 33.09
CA GLY A 45 -9.03 30.31 33.75
C GLY A 45 -7.80 29.40 33.68
N ILE A 46 -6.76 29.78 34.43
CA ILE A 46 -5.47 29.08 34.47
C ILE A 46 -5.60 27.82 35.34
N ALA A 47 -5.44 26.65 34.74
CA ALA A 47 -5.61 25.34 35.35
C ALA A 47 -4.64 24.29 34.75
N THR A 48 -4.83 23.00 35.04
CA THR A 48 -3.99 21.88 34.54
C THR A 48 -4.73 20.94 33.57
N ASN A 49 -5.80 21.43 32.93
CA ASN A 49 -6.64 20.69 31.99
C ASN A 49 -6.16 20.81 30.53
N GLY A 50 -6.87 20.15 29.61
CA GLY A 50 -6.53 20.13 28.18
C GLY A 50 -6.53 21.53 27.52
N VAL A 51 -7.41 22.44 27.93
CA VAL A 51 -7.45 23.82 27.43
C VAL A 51 -6.17 24.58 27.83
N ASN A 52 -5.68 24.41 29.05
CA ASN A 52 -4.45 25.03 29.51
C ASN A 52 -3.19 24.39 28.89
N PHE A 53 -3.25 23.09 28.58
CA PHE A 53 -2.24 22.46 27.75
C PHE A 53 -2.17 23.11 26.36
N ALA A 54 -3.32 23.33 25.69
CA ALA A 54 -3.38 24.04 24.41
C ALA A 54 -2.82 25.48 24.53
N ALA A 55 -3.15 26.20 25.61
CA ALA A 55 -2.63 27.55 25.85
C ALA A 55 -1.09 27.57 25.97
N THR A 56 -0.54 26.56 26.64
CA THR A 56 0.91 26.39 26.81
C THR A 56 1.58 26.08 25.48
N GLU A 57 1.03 25.16 24.68
CA GLU A 57 1.58 24.85 23.36
C GLU A 57 1.50 26.06 22.41
N LEU A 58 0.37 26.77 22.34
CA LEU A 58 0.24 28.00 21.55
C LEU A 58 1.29 29.02 21.94
N THR A 59 1.41 29.33 23.24
CA THR A 59 2.40 30.29 23.74
C THR A 59 3.81 29.89 23.33
N ASN A 60 4.18 28.62 23.56
CA ASN A 60 5.51 28.10 23.23
C ASN A 60 5.84 28.27 21.74
N PHE A 61 4.91 27.90 20.85
CA PHE A 61 5.16 27.97 19.42
C PHE A 61 5.05 29.39 18.85
N LEU A 62 4.10 30.21 19.31
CA LEU A 62 4.00 31.61 18.89
C LEU A 62 5.25 32.41 19.27
N ASN A 63 5.80 32.17 20.47
CA ASN A 63 7.09 32.75 20.89
C ASN A 63 8.23 32.31 19.97
N ARG A 64 8.28 31.00 19.62
CA ARG A 64 9.29 30.46 18.70
C ARG A 64 9.17 31.01 17.28
N ILE A 65 7.95 31.25 16.80
CA ILE A 65 7.70 31.81 15.48
C ILE A 65 8.15 33.27 15.41
N THR A 66 7.78 34.05 16.42
CA THR A 66 7.81 35.52 16.32
C THR A 66 8.96 36.19 17.07
N GLY A 67 9.55 35.50 18.05
CA GLY A 67 10.44 36.11 19.04
C GLY A 67 9.71 36.99 20.06
N ALA A 68 8.39 37.14 19.97
CA ALA A 68 7.60 37.90 20.92
C ALA A 68 7.30 37.12 22.20
N GLU A 69 6.89 37.83 23.25
CA GLU A 69 6.44 37.25 24.51
C GLU A 69 4.91 37.24 24.59
N PHE A 70 4.30 36.12 24.17
CA PHE A 70 2.88 35.87 24.37
C PHE A 70 2.63 35.47 25.83
N ARG A 71 1.54 35.97 26.42
CA ARG A 71 1.15 35.68 27.80
C ARG A 71 -0.19 34.94 27.86
N ILE A 72 -0.27 34.00 28.78
CA ILE A 72 -1.53 33.36 29.21
C ILE A 72 -2.09 34.22 30.35
N SER A 73 -3.37 34.59 30.28
CA SER A 73 -4.05 35.37 31.32
C SER A 73 -5.39 34.73 31.66
N ASP A 74 -5.84 34.88 32.90
CA ASP A 74 -7.15 34.45 33.39
C ASP A 74 -8.33 35.23 32.76
N LYS A 75 -8.07 36.47 32.30
CA LYS A 75 -9.05 37.38 31.70
C LYS A 75 -8.40 38.23 30.58
N PRO A 76 -9.21 38.88 29.72
CA PRO A 76 -8.70 39.84 28.73
C PRO A 76 -7.80 40.91 29.35
N VAL A 77 -6.72 41.25 28.66
CA VAL A 77 -5.70 42.21 29.12
C VAL A 77 -5.90 43.56 28.42
N PRO A 78 -6.09 44.67 29.16
CA PRO A 78 -6.22 46.00 28.56
C PRO A 78 -5.05 46.33 27.63
N GLY A 79 -5.37 46.84 26.44
CA GLY A 79 -4.38 47.19 25.42
C GLY A 79 -3.90 46.02 24.53
N LEU A 80 -4.34 44.79 24.80
CA LEU A 80 -4.12 43.64 23.94
C LEU A 80 -5.45 43.09 23.42
N LYS A 81 -5.44 42.55 22.20
CA LYS A 81 -6.53 41.73 21.68
C LYS A 81 -6.59 40.40 22.43
N THR A 82 -7.68 39.65 22.28
CA THR A 82 -7.89 38.38 22.98
C THR A 82 -7.91 37.21 22.01
N LEU A 83 -7.12 36.18 22.31
CA LEU A 83 -7.32 34.83 21.80
C LEU A 83 -8.10 34.05 22.87
N ALA A 84 -9.40 33.90 22.67
CA ALA A 84 -10.29 33.16 23.56
C ALA A 84 -10.19 31.66 23.23
N LEU A 85 -9.64 30.88 24.16
CA LEU A 85 -9.28 29.48 23.92
C LEU A 85 -10.23 28.53 24.66
N GLY A 86 -10.80 27.56 23.95
CA GLY A 86 -11.70 26.54 24.52
C GLY A 86 -13.05 27.08 24.99
N THR A 87 -13.53 28.18 24.39
CA THR A 87 -14.86 28.73 24.69
C THR A 87 -15.97 27.73 24.36
N PRO A 88 -17.13 27.74 25.06
CA PRO A 88 -18.22 26.80 24.80
C PRO A 88 -18.59 26.73 23.31
N TYR A 89 -18.61 25.51 22.79
CA TYR A 89 -18.81 25.22 21.38
C TYR A 89 -19.68 23.98 21.23
N GLN A 90 -20.66 24.05 20.33
CA GLN A 90 -21.52 22.93 19.99
C GLN A 90 -21.02 22.29 18.69
N ALA A 91 -20.15 21.30 18.83
CA ALA A 91 -19.61 20.57 17.69
C ALA A 91 -20.70 19.81 16.93
N LYS A 92 -20.59 19.77 15.60
CA LYS A 92 -21.48 18.98 14.73
C LYS A 92 -20.88 17.62 14.37
N ALA A 93 -19.55 17.52 14.43
CA ALA A 93 -18.81 16.29 14.24
C ALA A 93 -17.87 15.99 15.42
N VAL A 94 -17.47 14.73 15.51
CA VAL A 94 -16.50 14.25 16.51
C VAL A 94 -15.13 14.89 16.27
N ASP A 95 -14.50 15.38 17.34
CA ASP A 95 -13.18 16.03 17.34
C ASP A 95 -13.10 17.29 16.45
N GLU A 96 -14.26 17.88 16.09
CA GLU A 96 -14.37 19.08 15.26
C GLU A 96 -13.59 20.25 15.86
N ILE A 97 -12.93 21.03 15.00
CA ILE A 97 -12.23 22.26 15.36
C ILE A 97 -12.99 23.48 14.85
N SER A 98 -12.81 24.61 15.54
CA SER A 98 -13.36 25.89 15.13
C SER A 98 -12.38 27.01 15.47
N ILE A 99 -11.91 27.72 14.44
CA ILE A 99 -11.01 28.87 14.56
C ILE A 99 -11.66 30.03 13.82
N ARG A 100 -12.01 31.11 14.52
CA ARG A 100 -12.64 32.27 13.87
C ARG A 100 -12.24 33.59 14.48
N VAL A 101 -12.01 34.59 13.63
CA VAL A 101 -12.00 35.99 14.04
C VAL A 101 -13.44 36.38 14.30
N LYS A 102 -13.82 36.46 15.58
CA LYS A 102 -15.19 36.77 15.99
C LYS A 102 -15.52 38.25 15.76
N ASP A 103 -14.55 39.11 16.07
CA ASP A 103 -14.62 40.55 15.93
C ASP A 103 -13.19 41.15 15.89
N ALA A 104 -13.09 42.47 15.78
CA ALA A 104 -11.81 43.18 15.66
C ALA A 104 -10.83 42.93 16.82
N ASN A 105 -11.34 42.50 17.99
CA ASN A 105 -10.58 42.31 19.23
C ASN A 105 -10.52 40.84 19.69
N THR A 106 -11.29 39.93 19.11
CA THR A 106 -11.40 38.54 19.57
C THR A 106 -11.16 37.51 18.45
N LEU A 107 -10.17 36.65 18.67
CA LEU A 107 -9.98 35.39 17.94
C LEU A 107 -10.46 34.25 18.84
N GLU A 108 -11.44 33.47 18.40
CA GLU A 108 -11.89 32.26 19.10
C GLU A 108 -11.19 31.02 18.52
N VAL A 109 -10.60 30.21 19.39
CA VAL A 109 -9.97 28.91 19.06
C VAL A 109 -10.59 27.86 19.97
N THR A 110 -11.44 26.99 19.43
CA THR A 110 -12.22 26.03 20.21
C THR A 110 -12.54 24.78 19.37
N GLY A 111 -13.29 23.82 19.92
CA GLY A 111 -13.71 22.62 19.22
C GLY A 111 -14.55 21.68 20.10
N ASP A 112 -14.67 20.43 19.68
CA ASP A 112 -15.32 19.34 20.43
C ASP A 112 -14.56 19.06 21.74
N GLY A 113 -14.94 19.78 22.78
CA GLY A 113 -14.33 19.72 24.10
C GLY A 113 -12.83 20.09 24.11
N PRO A 114 -12.09 19.62 25.14
CA PRO A 114 -10.67 19.90 25.28
C PRO A 114 -9.80 19.33 24.15
N ILE A 115 -10.14 18.15 23.62
CA ILE A 115 -9.40 17.53 22.51
C ILE A 115 -9.54 18.36 21.23
N GLY A 116 -10.77 18.72 20.83
CA GLY A 116 -10.99 19.59 19.67
C GLY A 116 -10.29 20.95 19.83
N THR A 117 -10.25 21.50 21.04
CA THR A 117 -9.50 22.74 21.34
C THR A 117 -7.99 22.58 21.10
N VAL A 118 -7.38 21.46 21.53
CA VAL A 118 -5.97 21.16 21.29
C VAL A 118 -5.69 21.01 19.79
N TYR A 119 -6.57 20.31 19.05
CA TYR A 119 -6.42 20.15 17.61
C TYR A 119 -6.57 21.48 16.87
N ALA A 120 -7.49 22.36 17.30
CA ALA A 120 -7.66 23.71 16.76
C ALA A 120 -6.40 24.57 17.00
N ALA A 121 -5.79 24.46 18.18
CA ALA A 121 -4.54 25.12 18.49
C ALA A 121 -3.39 24.67 17.56
N TYR A 122 -3.25 23.35 17.33
CA TYR A 122 -2.24 22.85 16.40
C TYR A 122 -2.52 23.22 14.94
N ASP A 123 -3.79 23.18 14.49
CA ASP A 123 -4.17 23.62 13.14
C ASP A 123 -3.88 25.11 12.91
N LEU A 124 -4.09 25.97 13.92
CA LEU A 124 -3.70 27.37 13.86
C LEU A 124 -2.17 27.55 13.75
N LEU A 125 -1.39 26.76 14.48
CA LEU A 125 0.08 26.80 14.38
C LEU A 125 0.57 26.35 13.00
N GLU A 126 -0.07 25.34 12.40
CA GLU A 126 0.23 24.89 11.03
C GLU A 126 -0.15 25.96 10.00
N THR A 127 -1.25 26.69 10.22
CA THR A 127 -1.64 27.85 9.41
C THR A 127 -0.53 28.93 9.40
N PHE A 128 0.24 29.06 10.48
CA PHE A 128 1.41 29.96 10.53
C PHE A 128 2.70 29.35 9.96
N GLY A 129 2.70 28.06 9.61
CA GLY A 129 3.76 27.33 8.94
C GLY A 129 4.56 26.38 9.85
N CYS A 130 4.09 26.08 11.06
CA CYS A 130 4.70 25.03 11.88
C CYS A 130 4.51 23.65 11.24
N VAL A 131 5.49 22.77 11.45
CA VAL A 131 5.41 21.35 11.06
C VAL A 131 5.91 20.50 12.22
N PHE A 132 5.07 19.61 12.74
CA PHE A 132 5.41 18.73 13.87
C PHE A 132 6.07 17.45 13.38
N VAL A 133 7.34 17.57 13.00
CA VAL A 133 8.13 16.57 12.28
C VAL A 133 8.30 15.25 13.05
N ALA A 134 8.70 15.31 14.32
CA ALA A 134 9.02 14.13 15.12
C ALA A 134 8.71 14.38 16.60
N HIS A 135 8.75 13.33 17.41
CA HIS A 135 8.51 13.46 18.86
C HIS A 135 9.46 14.44 19.57
N ASP A 136 10.67 14.61 19.04
CA ASP A 136 11.74 15.46 19.60
C ASP A 136 12.06 16.69 18.74
N PHE A 137 11.38 16.89 17.62
CA PHE A 137 11.59 18.05 16.75
C PHE A 137 10.30 18.54 16.10
N ALA A 138 10.09 19.84 16.16
CA ALA A 138 9.07 20.53 15.38
C ALA A 138 9.68 21.75 14.72
N TYR A 139 9.40 21.94 13.43
CA TYR A 139 9.79 23.13 12.70
C TYR A 139 8.83 24.28 13.05
N ALA A 140 9.39 25.45 13.36
CA ALA A 140 8.66 26.70 13.51
C ALA A 140 9.34 27.76 12.64
N PRO A 141 8.64 28.40 11.70
CA PRO A 141 9.22 29.42 10.84
C PRO A 141 9.53 30.67 11.67
N ARG A 142 10.53 31.46 11.29
CA ARG A 142 10.81 32.76 11.93
C ARG A 142 10.11 33.88 11.16
N LYS A 143 9.12 34.52 11.78
CA LYS A 143 8.32 35.62 11.22
C LYS A 143 8.03 36.68 12.30
N SER A 144 8.54 37.90 12.15
CA SER A 144 8.33 38.99 13.13
C SER A 144 6.89 39.53 13.18
N GLU A 145 6.10 39.26 12.14
CA GLU A 145 4.67 39.57 12.04
C GLU A 145 3.87 38.34 11.62
N ILE A 146 2.79 38.06 12.35
CA ILE A 146 1.80 37.04 12.00
C ILE A 146 0.39 37.59 12.23
N SER A 147 -0.49 37.31 11.27
CA SER A 147 -1.88 37.74 11.28
C SER A 147 -2.77 36.75 10.55
N LEU A 148 -4.08 36.86 10.78
CA LEU A 148 -5.12 36.18 10.02
C LEU A 148 -5.96 37.21 9.25
N PRO A 149 -6.62 36.83 8.13
CA PRO A 149 -7.67 37.64 7.54
C PRO A 149 -8.71 38.09 8.58
N GLY A 150 -9.25 39.30 8.45
CA GLY A 150 -10.20 39.86 9.42
C GLY A 150 -11.55 39.13 9.49
N ASP A 151 -11.84 38.32 8.48
CA ASP A 151 -13.00 37.45 8.34
C ASP A 151 -12.62 35.95 8.39
N TYR A 152 -11.41 35.62 8.87
CA TYR A 152 -10.95 34.24 8.92
C TYR A 152 -11.90 33.39 9.77
N ALA A 153 -12.41 32.33 9.17
CA ALA A 153 -13.22 31.32 9.82
C ALA A 153 -12.91 29.94 9.22
N LYS A 154 -12.56 28.99 10.07
CA LYS A 154 -12.29 27.60 9.70
C LYS A 154 -13.01 26.68 10.68
N THR A 155 -13.83 25.78 10.14
CA THR A 155 -14.39 24.65 10.86
C THR A 155 -14.02 23.40 10.09
N ASP A 156 -13.49 22.41 10.78
CA ASP A 156 -12.98 21.19 10.15
C ASP A 156 -13.09 20.01 11.13
N ALA A 157 -13.16 18.79 10.61
CA ALA A 157 -13.29 17.58 11.40
C ALA A 157 -12.63 16.39 10.67
N PRO A 158 -12.11 15.40 11.40
CA PRO A 158 -11.47 14.25 10.78
C PRO A 158 -12.50 13.38 10.05
N PHE A 159 -12.11 12.84 8.89
CA PHE A 159 -12.93 11.83 8.20
C PHE A 159 -13.05 10.54 9.02
N PHE A 160 -11.92 9.96 9.46
CA PHE A 160 -11.92 8.74 10.27
C PHE A 160 -12.16 9.08 11.73
N TYR A 161 -13.41 9.31 12.13
CA TYR A 161 -13.72 9.95 13.41
C TYR A 161 -13.61 9.01 14.64
N GLU A 162 -13.85 7.71 14.52
CA GLU A 162 -13.88 6.79 15.68
C GLU A 162 -12.48 6.29 16.09
N GLN A 163 -11.60 5.99 15.14
CA GLN A 163 -10.27 5.41 15.43
C GLN A 163 -9.19 6.02 14.53
N ARG A 164 -8.23 6.72 15.15
CA ARG A 164 -7.01 7.28 14.53
C ARG A 164 -5.82 7.14 15.48
N SER A 165 -5.59 5.90 15.93
CA SER A 165 -4.46 5.53 16.77
C SER A 165 -3.59 4.53 16.02
N THR A 166 -2.31 4.41 16.38
CA THR A 166 -1.39 3.49 15.71
C THR A 166 -0.82 2.48 16.70
N TRP A 167 -0.42 1.32 16.20
CA TRP A 167 0.40 0.35 16.92
C TRP A 167 1.86 0.63 16.53
N SER A 168 2.52 1.48 17.32
CA SER A 168 3.85 2.02 17.02
C SER A 168 4.63 2.38 18.29
N GLU A 169 5.94 2.60 18.17
CA GLU A 169 6.74 3.06 19.32
C GLU A 169 6.22 4.39 19.90
N ILE A 170 5.83 5.32 19.02
CA ILE A 170 5.35 6.65 19.42
C ILE A 170 4.03 6.53 20.18
N ALA A 171 3.10 5.69 19.71
CA ALA A 171 1.81 5.48 20.38
C ALA A 171 1.95 4.79 21.76
N TYR A 172 2.91 3.87 21.90
CA TYR A 172 3.10 3.13 23.15
C TYR A 172 3.94 3.87 24.18
N GLY A 173 4.85 4.73 23.74
CA GLY A 173 5.67 5.53 24.62
C GLY A 173 4.90 6.30 25.68
N GLY A 174 5.41 6.27 26.91
CA GLY A 174 4.78 6.95 28.07
C GLY A 174 5.26 8.38 28.32
N ASN A 175 6.28 8.86 27.62
CA ASN A 175 6.87 10.17 27.89
C ASN A 175 6.11 11.31 27.17
N ARG A 176 6.29 12.54 27.67
CA ARG A 176 5.63 13.75 27.16
C ARG A 176 5.88 14.01 25.67
N ASN A 177 7.10 13.81 25.20
CA ASN A 177 7.44 14.04 23.80
C ASN A 177 6.63 13.14 22.87
N LYS A 178 6.50 11.85 23.22
CA LYS A 178 5.76 10.87 22.41
C LYS A 178 4.25 11.13 22.42
N TRP A 179 3.61 11.31 23.58
CA TRP A 179 2.16 11.55 23.59
C TRP A 179 1.77 12.94 23.06
N SER A 180 2.63 13.96 23.19
CA SER A 180 2.38 15.26 22.55
C SER A 180 2.49 15.18 21.03
N GLN A 181 3.35 14.32 20.49
CA GLN A 181 3.44 14.07 19.05
C GLN A 181 2.18 13.44 18.47
N ILE A 182 1.53 12.54 19.22
CA ILE A 182 0.22 11.99 18.85
C ILE A 182 -0.81 13.13 18.72
N LEU A 183 -0.86 14.05 19.69
CA LEU A 183 -1.80 15.18 19.65
C LEU A 183 -1.46 16.20 18.54
N ARG A 184 -0.18 16.49 18.31
CA ARG A 184 0.32 17.37 17.24
C ARG A 184 -0.04 16.90 15.85
N THR A 185 -0.17 15.60 15.66
CA THR A 185 -0.61 14.97 14.41
C THR A 185 -2.12 14.73 14.36
N ARG A 186 -2.87 15.28 15.33
CA ARG A 186 -4.34 15.17 15.49
C ARG A 186 -4.85 13.73 15.60
N MET A 187 -4.00 12.86 16.12
CA MET A 187 -4.31 11.47 16.44
C MET A 187 -4.75 11.31 17.90
N GLN A 188 -5.35 10.16 18.19
CA GLN A 188 -5.95 9.88 19.49
C GLN A 188 -4.95 9.23 20.44
N VAL A 189 -4.81 9.78 21.65
CA VAL A 189 -4.03 9.14 22.72
C VAL A 189 -4.91 8.10 23.42
N THR A 190 -4.54 6.82 23.28
CA THR A 190 -5.22 5.70 23.93
C THR A 190 -4.50 5.31 25.23
N GLY A 191 -5.30 5.04 26.26
CA GLY A 191 -4.80 4.71 27.60
C GLY A 191 -4.16 5.91 28.32
N ARG A 192 -4.18 5.86 29.66
CA ARG A 192 -3.60 6.93 30.48
C ARG A 192 -2.07 6.90 30.40
N LYS A 193 -1.46 8.06 30.16
CA LYS A 193 0.01 8.24 30.12
C LYS A 193 0.47 9.16 31.26
N PRO A 194 1.71 9.03 31.76
CA PRO A 194 2.25 9.97 32.73
C PRO A 194 2.19 11.44 32.26
N GLY A 195 1.57 12.30 33.07
CA GLY A 195 1.53 13.74 32.87
C GLY A 195 0.58 14.25 31.78
N ILE A 196 -0.22 13.40 31.14
CA ILE A 196 -1.28 13.85 30.24
C ILE A 196 -2.51 14.31 31.05
N PRO A 197 -3.14 15.45 30.72
CA PRO A 197 -4.45 15.80 31.25
C PRO A 197 -5.50 14.71 30.94
N GLU A 198 -6.33 14.37 31.93
CA GLU A 198 -7.32 13.28 31.82
C GLU A 198 -8.37 13.53 30.72
N ASP A 199 -8.69 14.79 30.47
CA ASP A 199 -9.62 15.25 29.44
C ASP A 199 -9.04 15.25 28.02
N LEU A 200 -7.76 14.87 27.85
CA LEU A 200 -7.12 14.63 26.55
C LEU A 200 -6.95 13.14 26.22
N VAL A 201 -7.26 12.24 27.15
CA VAL A 201 -7.25 10.80 26.90
C VAL A 201 -8.51 10.43 26.11
N CYS A 202 -8.34 9.72 24.99
CA CYS A 202 -9.47 9.26 24.19
C CYS A 202 -10.32 8.27 25.01
N LYS A 203 -11.56 8.67 25.30
CA LYS A 203 -12.53 7.84 26.04
C LYS A 203 -13.31 6.88 25.14
N ARG A 204 -13.21 7.05 23.82
CA ARG A 204 -13.85 6.18 22.83
C ARG A 204 -13.01 4.91 22.66
N GLN A 205 -13.13 3.99 23.60
CA GLN A 205 -12.46 2.69 23.53
C GLN A 205 -13.11 1.83 22.44
N HIS A 206 -12.29 1.40 21.49
CA HIS A 206 -12.61 0.40 20.48
C HIS A 206 -11.99 -0.93 20.92
N ASP A 207 -12.77 -2.00 20.86
CA ASP A 207 -12.30 -3.34 21.21
C ASP A 207 -12.35 -4.23 19.97
N THR A 208 -11.18 -4.42 19.37
CA THR A 208 -10.98 -5.17 18.12
C THR A 208 -9.85 -6.20 18.25
N ASN A 209 -9.43 -6.53 19.47
CA ASN A 209 -8.33 -7.46 19.73
C ASN A 209 -8.79 -8.92 19.68
N HIS A 210 -7.85 -9.87 19.54
CA HIS A 210 -8.15 -11.29 19.74
C HIS A 210 -8.69 -11.49 21.15
N SER A 211 -9.88 -12.10 21.26
CA SER A 211 -10.60 -12.13 22.54
C SER A 211 -11.17 -13.50 22.91
N ILE A 212 -11.47 -14.36 21.93
CA ILE A 212 -12.15 -15.63 22.23
C ILE A 212 -11.25 -16.57 23.03
N GLY A 213 -10.09 -16.94 22.50
CA GLY A 213 -9.13 -17.82 23.21
C GLY A 213 -8.33 -17.13 24.32
N THR A 214 -8.37 -15.80 24.39
CA THR A 214 -7.47 -14.97 25.24
C THR A 214 -8.20 -14.23 26.36
N ARG A 215 -9.54 -14.09 26.30
CA ARG A 215 -10.33 -13.33 27.28
C ARG A 215 -11.60 -14.05 27.70
N TRP A 216 -12.47 -14.41 26.76
CA TRP A 216 -13.80 -14.92 27.10
C TRP A 216 -13.82 -16.41 27.39
N LEU A 217 -13.24 -17.19 26.49
CA LEU A 217 -13.07 -18.64 26.61
C LEU A 217 -11.58 -18.92 26.67
N LEU A 218 -10.95 -18.38 27.71
CA LEU A 218 -9.50 -18.42 27.89
C LEU A 218 -8.99 -19.86 27.78
N THR A 219 -8.11 -20.13 26.81
CA THR A 219 -7.60 -21.48 26.51
C THR A 219 -6.99 -22.13 27.75
N SER A 220 -6.22 -21.36 28.54
CA SER A 220 -5.59 -21.84 29.76
C SER A 220 -6.60 -22.24 30.87
N LYS A 221 -7.83 -21.71 30.84
CA LYS A 221 -8.90 -22.01 31.80
C LYS A 221 -9.73 -23.23 31.38
N PHE A 222 -10.15 -23.31 30.11
CA PHE A 222 -11.14 -24.30 29.70
C PHE A 222 -10.60 -25.45 28.84
N ALA A 223 -9.43 -25.36 28.20
CA ALA A 223 -9.00 -26.40 27.25
C ALA A 223 -8.82 -27.79 27.88
N LYS A 224 -8.51 -27.87 29.17
CA LYS A 224 -8.36 -29.15 29.90
C LYS A 224 -9.70 -29.79 30.28
N THR A 225 -10.66 -28.99 30.73
CA THR A 225 -11.93 -29.47 31.28
C THR A 225 -13.04 -29.52 30.23
N ARG A 226 -12.98 -28.62 29.25
CA ARG A 226 -13.93 -28.44 28.15
C ARG A 226 -13.21 -28.32 26.80
N PRO A 227 -12.41 -29.32 26.38
CA PRO A 227 -11.76 -29.31 25.06
C PRO A 227 -12.77 -29.21 23.91
N ASP A 228 -14.01 -29.65 24.13
CA ASP A 228 -15.13 -29.61 23.19
C ASP A 228 -15.64 -28.19 22.88
N PHE A 229 -15.27 -27.18 23.68
CA PHE A 229 -15.54 -25.77 23.38
C PHE A 229 -14.72 -25.26 22.19
N TYR A 230 -13.56 -25.88 21.93
CA TYR A 230 -12.60 -25.38 20.96
C TYR A 230 -12.77 -26.05 19.60
N ALA A 231 -12.39 -25.33 18.55
CA ALA A 231 -12.47 -25.81 17.17
C ALA A 231 -11.68 -27.11 17.01
N TRP A 232 -12.26 -28.13 16.37
CA TRP A 232 -11.52 -29.32 15.94
C TRP A 232 -11.07 -29.15 14.50
N VAL A 233 -9.79 -29.40 14.26
CA VAL A 233 -9.15 -29.25 12.95
C VAL A 233 -8.82 -30.64 12.41
N ARG A 234 -9.46 -31.03 11.32
CA ARG A 234 -9.51 -32.39 10.78
C ARG A 234 -8.14 -32.89 10.34
N ASN A 235 -7.38 -32.06 9.62
CA ASN A 235 -6.06 -32.45 9.10
C ASN A 235 -4.98 -32.57 10.18
N LYS A 236 -5.19 -31.95 11.36
CA LYS A 236 -4.30 -32.03 12.52
C LYS A 236 -4.77 -33.05 13.56
N ASP A 237 -6.01 -33.52 13.42
CA ASP A 237 -6.75 -34.27 14.46
C ASP A 237 -6.59 -33.66 15.86
N ALA A 238 -6.74 -32.33 15.95
CA ALA A 238 -6.43 -31.57 17.16
C ALA A 238 -7.41 -30.43 17.42
N ARG A 239 -7.50 -30.01 18.69
CA ARG A 239 -8.26 -28.81 19.09
C ARG A 239 -7.40 -27.57 18.94
N ASN A 240 -7.94 -26.53 18.31
CA ASN A 240 -7.33 -25.21 18.20
C ASN A 240 -7.90 -24.26 19.26
N GLY A 241 -7.08 -23.87 20.23
CA GLY A 241 -7.47 -22.94 21.31
C GLY A 241 -7.78 -21.51 20.85
N MET A 242 -7.37 -21.15 19.63
CA MET A 242 -7.56 -19.79 19.06
C MET A 242 -8.95 -19.58 18.47
N TRP A 243 -9.76 -20.65 18.33
CA TRP A 243 -11.14 -20.58 17.88
C TRP A 243 -12.05 -21.61 18.56
N VAL A 244 -13.36 -21.47 18.38
CA VAL A 244 -14.38 -22.24 19.09
C VAL A 244 -15.23 -23.12 18.17
N CYS A 245 -15.87 -24.12 18.76
CA CYS A 245 -16.90 -24.92 18.10
C CYS A 245 -18.23 -24.15 18.11
N VAL A 246 -18.56 -23.45 17.03
CA VAL A 246 -19.75 -22.59 16.94
C VAL A 246 -21.09 -23.35 16.93
N SER A 247 -21.07 -24.68 16.97
CA SER A 247 -22.23 -25.56 17.15
C SER A 247 -22.40 -26.10 18.58
N ASN A 248 -21.53 -25.71 19.52
CA ASN A 248 -21.59 -26.18 20.91
C ASN A 248 -22.45 -25.23 21.77
N GLU A 249 -23.61 -25.72 22.22
CA GLU A 249 -24.57 -24.94 23.01
C GLU A 249 -24.06 -24.58 24.41
N GLU A 250 -23.33 -25.48 25.06
CA GLU A 250 -22.76 -25.22 26.39
C GLU A 250 -21.64 -24.17 26.33
N MET A 251 -20.90 -24.12 25.21
CA MET A 251 -19.93 -23.05 24.95
C MET A 251 -20.62 -21.69 24.89
N TYR A 252 -21.78 -21.58 24.20
CA TYR A 252 -22.55 -20.32 24.18
C TYR A 252 -23.05 -19.92 25.57
N GLN A 253 -23.55 -20.87 26.38
CA GLN A 253 -23.96 -20.54 27.74
C GLN A 253 -22.78 -20.02 28.57
N GLN A 254 -21.59 -20.62 28.40
CA GLN A 254 -20.41 -20.16 29.09
C GLN A 254 -19.98 -18.76 28.63
N ILE A 255 -19.94 -18.49 27.31
CA ILE A 255 -19.49 -17.17 26.83
C ILE A 255 -20.49 -16.06 27.19
N PHE A 256 -21.81 -16.34 27.17
CA PHE A 256 -22.81 -15.38 27.62
C PHE A 256 -22.61 -15.04 29.10
N LYS A 257 -22.32 -16.03 29.95
CA LYS A 257 -22.00 -15.78 31.36
C LYS A 257 -20.79 -14.87 31.52
N GLU A 258 -19.68 -15.16 30.84
CA GLU A 258 -18.43 -14.40 30.97
C GLU A 258 -18.60 -12.94 30.47
N ILE A 259 -19.32 -12.74 29.36
CA ILE A 259 -19.60 -11.40 28.83
C ILE A 259 -20.57 -10.63 29.75
N ASP A 260 -21.60 -11.27 30.28
CA ASP A 260 -22.56 -10.61 31.18
C ASP A 260 -21.91 -10.18 32.51
N GLU A 261 -21.06 -11.03 33.08
CA GLU A 261 -20.26 -10.71 34.26
C GLU A 261 -19.33 -9.53 34.03
N PHE A 262 -18.79 -9.38 32.81
CA PHE A 262 -17.98 -8.22 32.43
C PHE A 262 -18.84 -6.96 32.28
N LEU A 263 -19.91 -7.00 31.47
CA LEU A 263 -20.74 -5.84 31.16
C LEU A 263 -21.47 -5.30 32.41
N SER A 264 -21.88 -6.19 33.32
CA SER A 264 -22.49 -5.76 34.60
C SER A 264 -21.52 -4.98 35.50
N LYS A 265 -20.21 -5.23 35.40
CA LYS A 265 -19.16 -4.48 36.13
C LYS A 265 -18.68 -3.23 35.38
N HIS A 266 -18.95 -3.16 34.08
CA HIS A 266 -18.50 -2.09 33.19
C HIS A 266 -19.66 -1.55 32.33
N PRO A 267 -20.70 -0.93 32.94
CA PRO A 267 -21.92 -0.51 32.24
C PRO A 267 -21.69 0.56 31.17
N ASP A 268 -20.58 1.31 31.26
CA ASP A 268 -20.21 2.37 30.30
C ASP A 268 -19.39 1.84 29.10
N HIS A 269 -19.10 0.54 29.04
CA HIS A 269 -18.35 -0.04 27.92
C HIS A 269 -19.18 0.05 26.63
N ARG A 270 -18.56 0.50 25.54
CA ARG A 270 -19.26 0.78 24.26
C ARG A 270 -19.16 -0.34 23.24
N GLU A 271 -18.03 -1.04 23.22
CA GLU A 271 -17.75 -2.08 22.23
C GLU A 271 -17.06 -3.29 22.87
N LEU A 272 -17.31 -4.52 22.41
CA LEU A 272 -16.56 -5.71 22.82
C LEU A 272 -16.08 -6.49 21.60
N SER A 273 -14.83 -6.94 21.64
CA SER A 273 -14.35 -7.89 20.64
C SER A 273 -14.86 -9.30 20.96
N VAL A 274 -15.34 -10.02 19.96
CA VAL A 274 -15.63 -11.46 19.95
C VAL A 274 -14.82 -12.17 18.85
N ALA A 275 -13.64 -11.62 18.55
CA ALA A 275 -12.79 -12.03 17.44
C ALA A 275 -12.04 -13.35 17.68
N ILE A 276 -11.87 -14.09 16.58
CA ILE A 276 -10.94 -15.21 16.45
C ILE A 276 -9.50 -14.74 16.73
N GLY A 277 -8.67 -15.62 17.27
CA GLY A 277 -7.23 -15.35 17.40
C GLY A 277 -6.49 -15.53 16.07
N ASP A 278 -5.19 -15.25 16.05
CA ASP A 278 -4.30 -15.43 14.89
C ASP A 278 -4.24 -16.90 14.42
N CYS A 279 -5.22 -17.33 13.64
CA CYS A 279 -5.29 -18.66 13.06
C CYS A 279 -6.22 -18.69 11.84
N ALA A 280 -5.92 -19.61 10.91
CA ALA A 280 -6.76 -19.88 9.74
C ALA A 280 -7.61 -21.17 9.90
N ASN A 281 -7.77 -21.68 11.13
CA ASN A 281 -8.46 -22.96 11.36
C ASN A 281 -9.81 -22.74 12.06
N PHE A 282 -10.87 -22.87 11.28
CA PHE A 282 -12.25 -22.94 11.77
C PHE A 282 -12.58 -24.31 12.37
N CYS A 283 -13.75 -24.46 13.00
CA CYS A 283 -14.17 -25.76 13.51
C CYS A 283 -14.68 -26.63 12.35
N GLU A 284 -14.08 -27.78 12.13
CA GLU A 284 -14.38 -28.73 11.05
C GLU A 284 -15.17 -29.96 11.52
N CYS A 285 -15.80 -29.90 12.71
CA CYS A 285 -16.70 -30.96 13.16
C CYS A 285 -17.92 -31.06 12.23
N ASP A 286 -18.60 -32.21 12.21
CA ASP A 286 -19.65 -32.47 11.23
C ASP A 286 -20.78 -31.43 11.29
N LYS A 287 -21.17 -30.99 12.50
CA LYS A 287 -22.19 -29.94 12.70
C LYS A 287 -21.75 -28.57 12.19
N CYS A 288 -20.50 -28.18 12.40
CA CYS A 288 -19.98 -26.91 11.89
C CYS A 288 -19.77 -26.96 10.37
N THR A 289 -19.40 -28.12 9.83
CA THR A 289 -19.29 -28.35 8.38
C THR A 289 -20.67 -28.26 7.70
N GLU A 290 -21.68 -28.90 8.28
CA GLU A 290 -23.08 -28.79 7.83
C GLU A 290 -23.59 -27.34 7.88
N LEU A 291 -23.23 -26.60 8.94
CA LEU A 291 -23.57 -25.19 9.08
C LEU A 291 -22.99 -24.35 7.92
N VAL A 292 -21.72 -24.56 7.56
CA VAL A 292 -21.09 -23.85 6.43
C VAL A 292 -21.81 -24.19 5.12
N ARG A 293 -22.06 -25.48 4.88
CA ARG A 293 -22.73 -25.98 3.66
C ARG A 293 -24.18 -25.53 3.50
N LYS A 294 -24.83 -25.09 4.57
CA LYS A 294 -26.17 -24.49 4.51
C LYS A 294 -26.16 -23.13 3.80
N TYR A 295 -25.02 -22.45 3.75
CA TYR A 295 -24.89 -21.10 3.21
C TYR A 295 -23.81 -21.02 2.12
N PRO A 296 -23.95 -21.76 1.00
CA PRO A 296 -23.02 -21.63 -0.10
C PRO A 296 -23.11 -20.22 -0.70
N ASP A 297 -21.99 -19.69 -1.17
CA ASP A 297 -22.00 -18.45 -1.96
C ASP A 297 -22.74 -18.65 -3.29
N PRO A 298 -23.13 -17.58 -4.00
CA PRO A 298 -23.83 -17.70 -5.30
C PRO A 298 -23.08 -18.50 -6.37
N ASP A 299 -21.75 -18.58 -6.28
CA ASP A 299 -20.88 -19.37 -7.16
C ASP A 299 -20.61 -20.79 -6.63
N GLY A 300 -21.30 -21.20 -5.56
CA GLY A 300 -21.14 -22.49 -4.91
C GLY A 300 -20.02 -22.55 -3.86
N ALA A 301 -19.16 -21.55 -3.72
CA ALA A 301 -18.04 -21.65 -2.79
C ALA A 301 -18.48 -21.78 -1.30
N GLU A 302 -17.79 -22.63 -0.54
CA GLU A 302 -17.98 -22.78 0.91
C GLU A 302 -17.12 -21.75 1.68
N ALA A 303 -17.71 -20.62 2.06
CA ALA A 303 -17.01 -19.57 2.82
C ALA A 303 -17.05 -19.85 4.34
N TRP A 304 -15.98 -20.47 4.87
CA TRP A 304 -15.88 -20.87 6.29
C TRP A 304 -16.01 -19.71 7.29
N ASN A 305 -15.70 -18.48 6.88
CA ASN A 305 -15.90 -17.26 7.67
C ASN A 305 -17.36 -17.00 8.08
N VAL A 306 -18.34 -17.70 7.49
CA VAL A 306 -19.73 -17.70 7.97
C VAL A 306 -19.83 -18.07 9.46
N GLN A 307 -18.90 -18.88 9.98
CA GLN A 307 -18.81 -19.18 11.41
C GLN A 307 -18.61 -17.92 12.27
N CYS A 308 -17.72 -17.00 11.87
CA CYS A 308 -17.47 -15.76 12.61
C CYS A 308 -18.71 -14.85 12.63
N VAL A 309 -19.38 -14.72 11.48
CA VAL A 309 -20.58 -13.88 11.33
C VAL A 309 -21.72 -14.38 12.21
N LEU A 310 -22.05 -15.67 12.10
CA LEU A 310 -23.15 -16.26 12.87
C LEU A 310 -22.86 -16.26 14.36
N PHE A 311 -21.60 -16.50 14.75
CA PHE A 311 -21.17 -16.44 16.14
C PHE A 311 -21.33 -15.04 16.73
N ALA A 312 -20.86 -14.00 16.01
CA ALA A 312 -20.98 -12.62 16.45
C ALA A 312 -22.45 -12.18 16.57
N ASN A 313 -23.28 -12.49 15.58
CA ASN A 313 -24.72 -12.19 15.61
C ASN A 313 -25.41 -12.85 16.79
N ARG A 314 -25.14 -14.13 17.05
CA ARG A 314 -25.78 -14.85 18.14
C ARG A 314 -25.46 -14.26 19.52
N ILE A 315 -24.23 -13.79 19.71
CA ILE A 315 -23.85 -13.04 20.92
C ILE A 315 -24.57 -11.71 20.98
N ALA A 316 -24.56 -10.97 19.87
CA ALA A 316 -25.15 -9.64 19.80
C ALA A 316 -26.66 -9.65 20.05
N ASP A 317 -27.38 -10.62 19.48
CA ASP A 317 -28.82 -10.80 19.65
C ASP A 317 -29.17 -11.20 21.09
N HIS A 318 -28.34 -12.03 21.74
CA HIS A 318 -28.51 -12.38 23.15
C HIS A 318 -28.48 -11.14 24.05
N PHE A 319 -27.57 -10.22 23.78
CA PHE A 319 -27.37 -9.03 24.62
C PHE A 319 -28.15 -7.79 24.17
N ALA A 320 -28.74 -7.77 22.97
CA ALA A 320 -29.39 -6.60 22.40
C ALA A 320 -30.46 -5.96 23.31
N LYS A 321 -31.22 -6.78 24.06
CA LYS A 321 -32.24 -6.29 24.98
C LYS A 321 -31.65 -5.73 26.29
N LYS A 322 -30.64 -6.41 26.86
CA LYS A 322 -30.06 -6.06 28.16
C LYS A 322 -29.06 -4.90 28.06
N TYR A 323 -28.29 -4.86 26.97
CA TYR A 323 -27.26 -3.85 26.70
C TYR A 323 -27.46 -3.23 25.30
N PRO A 324 -28.53 -2.45 25.05
CA PRO A 324 -28.90 -1.97 23.70
C PRO A 324 -27.91 -0.97 23.08
N LYS A 325 -26.93 -0.51 23.86
CA LYS A 325 -25.87 0.42 23.42
C LYS A 325 -24.56 -0.29 23.08
N ILE A 326 -24.40 -1.57 23.44
CA ILE A 326 -23.15 -2.29 23.19
C ILE A 326 -23.05 -2.67 21.71
N ARG A 327 -21.85 -2.51 21.15
CA ARG A 327 -21.45 -3.04 19.85
C ARG A 327 -20.55 -4.26 20.04
N PHE A 328 -20.70 -5.28 19.20
CA PHE A 328 -19.75 -6.39 19.13
C PHE A 328 -18.92 -6.30 17.84
N ASN A 329 -17.62 -6.51 17.95
CA ASN A 329 -16.69 -6.55 16.81
C ASN A 329 -16.14 -7.97 16.64
N PHE A 330 -16.02 -8.44 15.40
CA PHE A 330 -15.15 -9.58 15.06
C PHE A 330 -14.03 -9.13 14.11
N LEU A 331 -13.04 -10.00 13.88
CA LEU A 331 -11.82 -9.69 13.13
C LEU A 331 -11.69 -10.65 11.93
N PRO A 332 -12.15 -10.27 10.72
CA PRO A 332 -11.87 -11.01 9.49
C PRO A 332 -10.46 -10.69 8.96
N TYR A 333 -9.72 -11.71 8.53
CA TYR A 333 -8.32 -11.60 8.07
C TYR A 333 -8.18 -11.82 6.57
N GLY A 334 -8.41 -10.79 5.74
CA GLY A 334 -8.13 -10.79 4.28
C GLY A 334 -8.71 -11.92 3.40
N GLU A 335 -9.33 -12.94 3.98
CA GLU A 335 -9.93 -14.09 3.34
C GLU A 335 -11.32 -13.74 2.81
N ARG A 336 -11.79 -14.55 1.86
CA ARG A 336 -13.14 -14.45 1.29
C ARG A 336 -14.21 -14.52 2.40
N GLN A 337 -14.97 -13.45 2.54
CA GLN A 337 -16.10 -13.34 3.46
C GLN A 337 -17.38 -13.85 2.80
N PRO A 338 -18.36 -14.40 3.54
CA PRO A 338 -19.56 -14.97 2.92
C PRO A 338 -20.33 -13.93 2.08
N ALA A 339 -20.79 -14.34 0.89
CA ALA A 339 -21.65 -13.56 -0.01
C ALA A 339 -23.07 -14.16 -0.15
N ASN A 340 -23.38 -15.25 0.55
CA ASN A 340 -24.75 -15.76 0.61
C ASN A 340 -25.72 -14.64 1.12
N PRO A 341 -26.78 -14.29 0.37
CA PRO A 341 -27.69 -13.20 0.75
C PRO A 341 -28.43 -13.38 2.08
N ALA A 342 -28.50 -14.61 2.61
CA ALA A 342 -29.09 -14.91 3.91
C ALA A 342 -28.16 -14.56 5.09
N ILE A 343 -26.89 -14.28 4.82
CA ILE A 343 -25.89 -13.91 5.83
C ILE A 343 -25.78 -12.38 5.89
N LYS A 344 -26.09 -11.80 7.05
CA LYS A 344 -26.01 -10.36 7.34
C LYS A 344 -25.48 -10.15 8.76
N LEU A 345 -24.90 -8.99 9.05
CA LEU A 345 -24.53 -8.63 10.42
C LEU A 345 -25.76 -8.10 11.18
N SER A 346 -25.91 -8.47 12.46
CA SER A 346 -26.92 -7.89 13.34
C SER A 346 -26.66 -6.37 13.52
N GLU A 347 -27.70 -5.61 13.87
CA GLU A 347 -27.65 -4.13 13.95
C GLU A 347 -26.57 -3.57 14.89
N ASN A 348 -26.15 -4.35 15.89
CA ASN A 348 -25.12 -4.05 16.88
C ASN A 348 -23.82 -4.85 16.66
N VAL A 349 -23.61 -5.43 15.48
CA VAL A 349 -22.38 -6.10 15.08
C VAL A 349 -21.65 -5.26 14.02
N GLY A 350 -20.36 -5.08 14.21
CA GLY A 350 -19.47 -4.64 13.15
C GLY A 350 -18.22 -5.50 13.11
N ALA A 351 -17.22 -5.04 12.37
CA ALA A 351 -15.97 -5.75 12.18
C ALA A 351 -14.79 -4.79 12.20
N CYS A 352 -13.61 -5.33 12.52
CA CYS A 352 -12.33 -4.70 12.22
C CYS A 352 -11.60 -5.60 11.22
N VAL A 353 -11.53 -5.19 9.96
CA VAL A 353 -10.97 -6.03 8.91
C VAL A 353 -9.45 -5.86 8.90
N ALA A 354 -8.71 -6.97 8.98
CA ALA A 354 -7.26 -6.96 8.83
C ALA A 354 -6.88 -7.11 7.35
N GLU A 355 -6.35 -6.03 6.76
CA GLU A 355 -5.89 -5.98 5.36
C GLU A 355 -4.45 -6.50 5.23
N LEU A 356 -4.25 -7.76 5.65
CA LEU A 356 -2.95 -8.43 5.72
C LEU A 356 -2.56 -9.14 4.41
N TRP A 357 -3.51 -9.79 3.75
CA TRP A 357 -3.23 -10.64 2.58
C TRP A 357 -3.19 -9.81 1.30
N ARG A 358 -2.18 -8.93 1.20
CA ARG A 358 -1.98 -8.03 0.07
C ARG A 358 -0.51 -7.78 -0.21
N ASN A 359 -0.25 -7.14 -1.35
CA ASN A 359 1.05 -6.57 -1.64
C ASN A 359 1.22 -5.27 -0.83
N HIS A 360 2.14 -5.24 0.14
CA HIS A 360 2.37 -4.10 1.04
C HIS A 360 3.24 -2.99 0.43
N GLY A 361 3.66 -3.13 -0.82
CA GLY A 361 4.24 -2.05 -1.63
C GLY A 361 3.19 -1.36 -2.52
N LEU A 362 1.93 -1.80 -2.46
CA LEU A 362 0.82 -1.24 -3.24
C LEU A 362 -0.33 -0.78 -2.31
N PRO A 363 -1.16 0.16 -2.76
CA PRO A 363 -2.37 0.54 -2.03
C PRO A 363 -3.37 -0.62 -1.84
N ALA A 364 -4.23 -0.54 -0.82
CA ALA A 364 -5.12 -1.64 -0.44
C ALA A 364 -6.15 -2.00 -1.52
N ASP A 365 -6.58 -1.04 -2.34
CA ASP A 365 -7.51 -1.28 -3.45
C ASP A 365 -6.85 -1.94 -4.68
N CYS A 366 -5.51 -2.05 -4.69
CA CYS A 366 -4.77 -2.87 -5.65
C CYS A 366 -4.70 -4.35 -5.23
N ASN A 367 -5.52 -4.78 -4.27
CA ASN A 367 -5.68 -6.16 -3.85
C ASN A 367 -7.06 -6.69 -4.28
N GLU A 368 -7.08 -7.62 -5.23
CA GLU A 368 -8.33 -8.19 -5.73
C GLU A 368 -9.13 -8.94 -4.67
N ARG A 369 -8.49 -9.31 -3.56
CA ARG A 369 -9.13 -9.94 -2.40
C ARG A 369 -9.81 -8.94 -1.46
N SER A 370 -9.41 -7.67 -1.46
CA SER A 370 -9.98 -6.65 -0.55
C SER A 370 -11.49 -6.49 -0.79
N GLU A 371 -11.92 -6.51 -2.04
CA GLU A 371 -13.35 -6.47 -2.37
C GLU A 371 -14.11 -7.71 -1.85
N GLN A 372 -13.48 -8.89 -1.89
CA GLN A 372 -14.04 -10.13 -1.35
C GLN A 372 -13.95 -10.25 0.17
N CYS A 373 -13.26 -9.32 0.84
CA CYS A 373 -13.12 -9.26 2.28
C CYS A 373 -13.72 -7.96 2.84
N LEU A 374 -12.97 -6.87 2.84
CA LEU A 374 -13.38 -5.57 3.33
C LEU A 374 -14.64 -5.05 2.64
N GLY A 375 -14.71 -5.08 1.30
CA GLY A 375 -15.87 -4.62 0.54
C GLY A 375 -17.15 -5.38 0.91
N ARG A 376 -17.07 -6.73 0.98
CA ARG A 376 -18.18 -7.58 1.44
C ARG A 376 -18.63 -7.24 2.86
N ILE A 377 -17.70 -7.10 3.80
CA ILE A 377 -18.01 -6.76 5.19
C ILE A 377 -18.68 -5.39 5.30
N CYS A 378 -18.19 -4.40 4.56
CA CYS A 378 -18.80 -3.06 4.54
C CYS A 378 -20.25 -3.10 4.03
N ARG A 379 -20.56 -3.93 3.03
CA ARG A 379 -21.94 -4.14 2.56
C ARG A 379 -22.83 -4.88 3.55
N MET A 380 -22.26 -5.78 4.35
CA MET A 380 -23.00 -6.52 5.37
C MET A 380 -23.23 -5.71 6.66
N ALA A 381 -22.36 -4.75 6.96
CA ALA A 381 -22.43 -3.95 8.17
C ALA A 381 -23.62 -2.99 8.16
N SER A 382 -24.30 -2.84 9.30
CA SER A 382 -25.35 -1.83 9.43
C SER A 382 -24.75 -0.42 9.40
N PRO A 383 -25.47 0.59 8.89
CA PRO A 383 -25.01 1.99 8.91
C PRO A 383 -24.70 2.51 10.33
N ARG A 384 -25.39 1.98 11.35
CA ARG A 384 -25.13 2.31 12.76
C ARG A 384 -23.74 1.85 13.21
N CYS A 385 -23.34 0.68 12.74
CA CYS A 385 -22.10 0.05 13.12
C CYS A 385 -20.95 0.44 12.18
N GLY A 386 -21.04 0.20 10.88
CA GLY A 386 -19.90 0.36 9.98
C GLY A 386 -18.67 -0.47 10.37
N THR A 387 -17.57 -0.26 9.66
CA THR A 387 -16.38 -1.12 9.68
C THR A 387 -15.14 -0.34 10.14
N TYR A 388 -14.28 -0.99 10.91
CA TYR A 388 -12.91 -0.56 11.20
C TYR A 388 -11.92 -1.30 10.29
N VAL A 389 -10.73 -0.74 10.11
CA VAL A 389 -9.63 -1.42 9.44
C VAL A 389 -8.41 -1.51 10.36
N TRP A 390 -7.84 -2.70 10.44
CA TRP A 390 -6.48 -2.91 10.92
C TRP A 390 -5.53 -3.00 9.72
N ASP A 391 -4.64 -2.01 9.61
CA ASP A 391 -3.73 -1.89 8.47
C ASP A 391 -2.28 -2.24 8.86
N TYR A 392 -1.41 -2.41 7.87
CA TYR A 392 -0.04 -2.86 8.03
C TYR A 392 0.89 -2.03 7.15
N LEU A 393 1.57 -1.05 7.77
CA LEU A 393 2.32 -0.01 7.08
C LEU A 393 3.82 -0.08 7.35
N THR A 394 4.39 -1.28 7.48
CA THR A 394 5.83 -1.48 7.65
C THR A 394 6.27 -2.87 7.19
N ASN A 395 7.59 -3.06 7.02
CA ASN A 395 8.21 -4.38 7.01
C ASN A 395 8.43 -4.86 8.46
N PHE A 396 7.65 -5.82 8.95
CA PHE A 396 7.77 -6.36 10.30
C PHE A 396 9.00 -7.22 10.51
N ASN A 397 9.57 -7.76 9.43
CA ASN A 397 10.79 -8.55 9.56
C ASN A 397 12.01 -7.67 9.82
N ASP A 398 12.09 -6.45 9.31
CA ASP A 398 13.21 -5.54 9.61
C ASP A 398 12.79 -4.09 9.38
N PHE A 399 12.63 -3.32 10.46
CA PHE A 399 12.24 -1.91 10.39
C PHE A 399 13.36 -1.00 9.87
N LEU A 400 14.60 -1.51 9.78
CA LEU A 400 15.78 -0.71 9.45
C LEU A 400 16.18 -0.80 7.97
N ILE A 401 15.65 -1.74 7.20
CA ILE A 401 15.92 -1.78 5.75
C ILE A 401 14.89 -0.93 5.00
N PRO A 402 15.27 -0.27 3.90
CA PRO A 402 14.35 0.51 3.08
C PRO A 402 13.16 -0.31 2.59
N PHE A 403 11.93 0.19 2.70
CA PHE A 403 10.72 -0.51 2.26
C PHE A 403 9.75 0.45 1.54
N PRO A 404 9.37 0.20 0.27
CA PRO A 404 8.71 1.20 -0.58
C PRO A 404 7.20 1.27 -0.36
N ASN A 405 6.79 1.68 0.83
CA ASN A 405 5.39 1.77 1.22
C ASN A 405 4.99 3.13 1.83
N HIS A 406 5.82 4.15 1.67
CA HIS A 406 5.58 5.43 2.33
C HIS A 406 4.36 6.16 1.78
N THR A 407 4.09 6.00 0.48
CA THR A 407 3.00 6.74 -0.22
C THR A 407 1.68 5.98 -0.31
N ILE A 408 1.68 4.66 -0.11
CA ILE A 408 0.53 3.80 -0.45
C ILE A 408 -0.72 4.12 0.38
N PHE A 409 -0.54 4.70 1.57
CA PHE A 409 -1.65 5.02 2.45
C PHE A 409 -2.51 6.17 1.92
N ALA A 410 -1.96 7.10 1.12
CA ALA A 410 -2.74 8.23 0.59
C ALA A 410 -3.92 7.76 -0.28
N ARG A 411 -3.65 6.80 -1.17
CA ARG A 411 -4.70 6.17 -1.97
C ARG A 411 -5.56 5.22 -1.13
N THR A 412 -4.93 4.45 -0.25
CA THR A 412 -5.65 3.53 0.65
C THR A 412 -6.68 4.28 1.51
N ALA A 413 -6.37 5.48 2.00
CA ALA A 413 -7.27 6.33 2.76
C ALA A 413 -8.48 6.78 1.92
N LYS A 414 -8.28 7.10 0.63
CA LYS A 414 -9.38 7.42 -0.30
C LYS A 414 -10.28 6.21 -0.54
N TYR A 415 -9.71 5.03 -0.75
CA TYR A 415 -10.47 3.79 -0.86
C TYR A 415 -11.29 3.50 0.42
N TYR A 416 -10.68 3.63 1.59
CA TYR A 416 -11.41 3.48 2.86
C TYR A 416 -12.50 4.54 3.06
N LYS A 417 -12.28 5.76 2.54
CA LYS A 417 -13.31 6.80 2.50
C LYS A 417 -14.49 6.40 1.59
N ASP A 418 -14.22 5.88 0.41
CA ASP A 418 -15.25 5.42 -0.55
C ASP A 418 -16.08 4.25 0.02
N LEU A 419 -15.48 3.43 0.89
CA LEU A 419 -16.15 2.36 1.63
C LEU A 419 -16.82 2.83 2.94
N ASN A 420 -16.78 4.12 3.26
CA ASN A 420 -17.33 4.69 4.49
C ASN A 420 -16.77 4.03 5.77
N ILE A 421 -15.48 3.72 5.77
CA ILE A 421 -14.76 3.20 6.95
C ILE A 421 -14.70 4.29 8.02
N ARG A 422 -15.10 3.96 9.24
CA ARG A 422 -15.20 4.93 10.35
C ARG A 422 -13.89 5.14 11.12
N GLY A 423 -12.95 4.21 10.99
CA GLY A 423 -11.71 4.25 11.75
C GLY A 423 -10.67 3.27 11.24
N VAL A 424 -9.40 3.66 11.35
CA VAL A 424 -8.24 2.90 10.88
C VAL A 424 -7.18 2.90 11.97
N SER A 425 -6.63 1.73 12.26
CA SER A 425 -5.49 1.55 13.16
C SER A 425 -4.41 0.72 12.50
N PRO A 426 -3.30 1.33 12.06
CA PRO A 426 -2.21 0.60 11.45
C PRO A 426 -1.26 0.05 12.50
N GLN A 427 -0.74 -1.14 12.25
CA GLN A 427 0.53 -1.60 12.80
C GLN A 427 1.67 -0.98 11.99
N MET A 428 2.56 -0.28 12.71
CA MET A 428 3.70 0.46 12.16
C MET A 428 4.98 0.01 12.87
N GLN A 429 6.08 0.73 12.63
CA GLN A 429 7.37 0.43 13.25
C GLN A 429 7.30 0.59 14.77
N PHE A 430 7.86 -0.41 15.47
CA PHE A 430 8.06 -0.36 16.93
C PHE A 430 9.41 0.26 17.31
N VAL A 431 10.04 0.95 16.35
CA VAL A 431 11.20 1.81 16.55
C VAL A 431 11.04 3.13 15.78
N TYR A 432 11.42 4.29 16.34
CA TYR A 432 11.27 5.60 15.67
C TYR A 432 12.45 6.02 14.77
N PHE A 433 13.50 5.21 14.68
CA PHE A 433 14.69 5.46 13.84
C PHE A 433 14.87 4.46 12.69
N GLY A 434 13.83 3.68 12.39
CA GLY A 434 13.79 2.86 11.18
C GLY A 434 13.54 3.70 9.92
N ASP A 435 13.21 3.04 8.83
CA ASP A 435 13.02 3.69 7.53
C ASP A 435 11.86 4.71 7.56
N LEU A 436 12.23 6.00 7.57
CA LEU A 436 11.33 7.16 7.59
C LEU A 436 10.16 7.05 8.61
N ALA A 437 10.41 6.44 9.77
CA ALA A 437 9.37 6.13 10.76
C ALA A 437 8.50 7.34 11.19
N GLU A 438 9.14 8.48 11.48
CA GLU A 438 8.44 9.72 11.88
C GLU A 438 7.66 10.36 10.73
N PHE A 439 8.16 10.25 9.49
CA PHE A 439 7.44 10.69 8.31
C PHE A 439 6.17 9.87 8.12
N ASN A 440 6.28 8.54 8.18
CA ASN A 440 5.14 7.63 8.05
C ASN A 440 4.07 7.92 9.12
N PHE A 441 4.49 8.16 10.37
CA PHE A 441 3.60 8.53 11.47
C PHE A 441 2.91 9.88 11.24
N TRP A 442 3.66 10.90 10.82
CA TRP A 442 3.14 12.23 10.52
C TRP A 442 2.15 12.20 9.34
N LEU A 443 2.52 11.54 8.25
CA LEU A 443 1.71 11.44 7.04
C LEU A 443 0.39 10.69 7.33
N PHE A 444 0.45 9.60 8.10
CA PHE A 444 -0.75 8.89 8.54
C PHE A 444 -1.70 9.80 9.34
N GLY A 445 -1.19 10.62 10.26
CA GLY A 445 -2.02 11.59 10.99
C GLY A 445 -2.69 12.63 10.08
N LYS A 446 -1.99 13.07 9.02
CA LYS A 446 -2.56 13.99 8.01
C LYS A 446 -3.67 13.35 7.19
N LEU A 447 -3.42 12.16 6.66
CA LEU A 447 -4.34 11.45 5.78
C LEU A 447 -5.53 10.86 6.51
N THR A 448 -5.41 10.57 7.81
CA THR A 448 -6.57 10.16 8.62
C THR A 448 -7.46 11.32 9.04
N TRP A 449 -6.95 12.55 9.02
CA TRP A 449 -7.77 13.74 9.14
C TRP A 449 -8.47 14.05 7.80
N ASN A 450 -7.69 14.18 6.72
CA ASN A 450 -8.18 14.47 5.38
C ASN A 450 -7.61 13.48 4.35
N PRO A 451 -8.38 12.46 3.93
CA PRO A 451 -7.97 11.51 2.89
C PRO A 451 -7.72 12.12 1.51
N ASP A 452 -8.25 13.32 1.24
CA ASP A 452 -8.10 14.02 -0.03
C ASP A 452 -6.90 14.96 -0.08
N ALA A 453 -6.09 15.03 0.99
CA ALA A 453 -4.92 15.89 1.05
C ALA A 453 -3.92 15.57 -0.08
N ASP A 454 -3.27 16.61 -0.60
CA ASP A 454 -2.26 16.47 -1.66
C ASP A 454 -1.01 15.79 -1.09
N LEU A 455 -0.72 14.58 -1.58
CA LEU A 455 0.40 13.78 -1.11
C LEU A 455 1.76 14.45 -1.40
N GLU A 456 1.94 15.02 -2.59
CA GLU A 456 3.22 15.62 -2.98
C GLU A 456 3.48 16.88 -2.17
N GLU A 457 2.45 17.71 -1.93
CA GLU A 457 2.55 18.88 -1.06
C GLU A 457 2.91 18.47 0.38
N LEU A 458 2.30 17.40 0.90
CA LEU A 458 2.61 16.88 2.24
C LEU A 458 4.04 16.35 2.33
N VAL A 459 4.51 15.59 1.34
CA VAL A 459 5.89 15.10 1.25
C VAL A 459 6.86 16.29 1.25
N ASP A 460 6.67 17.26 0.35
CA ASP A 460 7.55 18.42 0.25
C ASP A 460 7.55 19.27 1.52
N THR A 461 6.38 19.46 2.13
CA THR A 461 6.23 20.18 3.40
C THR A 461 7.07 19.50 4.50
N TYR A 462 6.94 18.19 4.65
CA TYR A 462 7.69 17.45 5.65
C TYR A 462 9.19 17.48 5.37
N MET A 463 9.61 17.16 4.14
CA MET A 463 11.03 17.06 3.77
C MET A 463 11.75 18.40 4.01
N ASN A 464 11.14 19.51 3.60
CA ASN A 464 11.69 20.86 3.79
C ASN A 464 11.78 21.24 5.28
N ALA A 465 10.73 20.94 6.05
CA ALA A 465 10.72 21.21 7.49
C ALA A 465 11.78 20.39 8.24
N ALA A 466 11.81 19.07 7.99
CA ALA A 466 12.65 18.11 8.68
C ALA A 466 14.14 18.26 8.35
N TYR A 467 14.48 18.50 7.08
CA TYR A 467 15.86 18.38 6.61
C TYR A 467 16.46 19.67 6.04
N GLY A 468 15.66 20.70 5.74
CA GLY A 468 16.17 22.00 5.27
C GLY A 468 17.09 21.86 4.06
N ALA A 469 18.35 22.26 4.18
CA ALA A 469 19.35 22.08 3.11
C ALA A 469 19.54 20.61 2.67
N GLY A 470 19.23 19.65 3.54
CA GLY A 470 19.27 18.22 3.25
C GLY A 470 18.03 17.69 2.52
N ALA A 471 16.94 18.47 2.40
CA ALA A 471 15.65 18.01 1.91
C ALA A 471 15.72 17.35 0.53
N ARG A 472 16.42 17.97 -0.42
CA ARG A 472 16.58 17.41 -1.78
C ARG A 472 17.22 16.01 -1.81
N PHE A 473 18.12 15.73 -0.86
CA PHE A 473 18.84 14.47 -0.83
C PHE A 473 18.03 13.38 -0.12
N VAL A 474 17.27 13.74 0.92
CA VAL A 474 16.31 12.78 1.50
C VAL A 474 15.17 12.50 0.52
N ARG A 475 14.74 13.51 -0.26
CA ARG A 475 13.80 13.37 -1.36
C ARG A 475 14.35 12.43 -2.46
N GLU A 476 15.62 12.57 -2.84
CA GLU A 476 16.27 11.64 -3.78
C GLU A 476 16.24 10.18 -3.27
N TYR A 477 16.55 9.96 -1.99
CA TYR A 477 16.41 8.63 -1.37
C TYR A 477 14.97 8.10 -1.44
N PHE A 478 14.00 8.94 -1.05
CA PHE A 478 12.58 8.62 -1.07
C PHE A 478 12.09 8.27 -2.47
N ASP A 479 12.42 9.08 -3.48
CA ASP A 479 12.00 8.88 -4.86
C ASP A 479 12.63 7.61 -5.46
N LEU A 480 13.90 7.31 -5.16
CA LEU A 480 14.54 6.05 -5.59
C LEU A 480 13.84 4.83 -5.00
N LEU A 481 13.43 4.90 -3.74
CA LEU A 481 12.73 3.82 -3.05
C LEU A 481 11.32 3.64 -3.61
N GLU A 482 10.54 4.72 -3.72
CA GLU A 482 9.18 4.68 -4.29
C GLU A 482 9.19 4.31 -5.78
N HIS A 483 10.24 4.62 -6.54
CA HIS A 483 10.36 4.17 -7.93
C HIS A 483 10.64 2.67 -8.04
N ALA A 484 11.19 2.03 -7.01
CA ALA A 484 11.49 0.60 -7.01
C ALA A 484 10.25 -0.24 -7.33
N ARG A 485 9.07 0.13 -6.80
CA ARG A 485 7.81 -0.54 -7.12
C ARG A 485 7.35 -0.36 -8.56
N LEU A 486 7.69 0.77 -9.21
CA LEU A 486 7.25 1.11 -10.57
C LEU A 486 8.07 0.42 -11.68
N ARG A 487 9.24 -0.14 -11.37
CA ARG A 487 10.11 -0.76 -12.39
C ARG A 487 9.53 -2.01 -13.02
N GLN A 488 8.79 -2.78 -12.23
CA GLN A 488 8.48 -4.14 -12.59
C GLN A 488 7.20 -4.58 -11.91
N ARG A 489 6.14 -4.68 -12.70
CA ARG A 489 4.85 -5.22 -12.27
C ARG A 489 5.03 -6.65 -11.76
N TRP A 490 4.12 -7.05 -10.88
CA TRP A 490 4.09 -8.37 -10.24
C TRP A 490 5.25 -8.60 -9.27
N THR A 491 5.95 -7.56 -8.82
CA THR A 491 6.88 -7.65 -7.70
C THR A 491 6.06 -7.73 -6.43
N TRP A 492 6.31 -8.75 -5.60
CA TRP A 492 5.56 -8.95 -4.36
C TRP A 492 6.33 -8.40 -3.17
N TYR A 493 5.67 -7.53 -2.40
CA TYR A 493 6.19 -6.99 -1.15
C TYR A 493 5.37 -7.56 0.00
N GLY A 494 5.88 -8.63 0.60
CA GLY A 494 5.27 -9.16 1.83
C GLY A 494 5.44 -8.18 2.99
N CYS A 495 4.64 -8.35 4.05
CA CYS A 495 4.82 -7.61 5.30
C CYS A 495 6.01 -8.12 6.15
N TYR A 496 6.65 -9.23 5.74
CA TYR A 496 7.86 -9.79 6.36
C TYR A 496 8.92 -10.05 5.31
N VAL A 497 9.64 -9.02 4.89
CA VAL A 497 10.71 -9.12 3.88
C VAL A 497 12.08 -9.19 4.55
N ASN A 498 12.91 -10.15 4.12
CA ASN A 498 14.26 -10.33 4.65
C ASN A 498 15.30 -9.36 4.11
N GLU A 499 15.22 -8.99 2.83
CA GLU A 499 16.21 -8.17 2.16
C GLU A 499 15.62 -7.51 0.90
N THR A 500 16.41 -6.73 0.16
CA THR A 500 15.92 -5.76 -0.83
C THR A 500 16.19 -6.09 -2.30
N ALA A 501 16.93 -7.14 -2.65
CA ALA A 501 17.42 -7.43 -4.01
C ALA A 501 16.34 -7.75 -5.04
N HIS A 502 15.12 -8.08 -4.60
CA HIS A 502 14.00 -8.29 -5.51
C HIS A 502 13.32 -7.00 -5.98
N TYR A 503 13.60 -5.84 -5.37
CA TYR A 503 13.05 -4.55 -5.80
C TYR A 503 14.08 -3.41 -5.91
N LEU A 504 15.16 -3.41 -5.12
CA LEU A 504 16.26 -2.45 -5.27
C LEU A 504 17.36 -3.03 -6.14
N THR A 505 17.73 -2.26 -7.17
CA THR A 505 18.90 -2.56 -7.97
C THR A 505 20.18 -2.31 -7.17
N ASP A 506 21.27 -2.90 -7.64
CA ASP A 506 22.58 -2.75 -7.03
C ASP A 506 23.05 -1.26 -7.09
N ASP A 507 22.61 -0.52 -8.11
CA ASP A 507 22.87 0.92 -8.29
C ASP A 507 22.07 1.80 -7.34
N ASP A 508 20.80 1.45 -7.10
CA ASP A 508 19.96 2.18 -6.14
C ASP A 508 20.62 2.19 -4.77
N CYS A 509 21.19 1.06 -4.35
CA CYS A 509 21.87 0.95 -3.06
C CYS A 509 23.01 1.98 -2.92
N VAL A 510 23.80 2.19 -3.97
CA VAL A 510 24.87 3.19 -4.00
C VAL A 510 24.32 4.63 -4.00
N LYS A 511 23.31 4.90 -4.84
CA LYS A 511 22.68 6.22 -4.93
C LYS A 511 22.03 6.63 -3.60
N MET A 512 21.32 5.70 -2.95
CA MET A 512 20.69 5.90 -1.64
C MET A 512 21.70 6.22 -0.54
N LEU A 513 22.81 5.48 -0.47
CA LEU A 513 23.88 5.78 0.50
C LEU A 513 24.49 7.17 0.26
N ARG A 514 24.79 7.49 -1.00
CA ARG A 514 25.31 8.81 -1.39
C ARG A 514 24.35 9.94 -1.02
N ALA A 515 23.06 9.77 -1.29
CA ALA A 515 22.04 10.77 -0.99
C ALA A 515 21.98 11.05 0.52
N LEU A 516 21.89 10.03 1.37
CA LEU A 516 21.79 10.23 2.82
C LEU A 516 23.10 10.67 3.47
N ASP A 517 24.27 10.31 2.91
CA ASP A 517 25.55 10.93 3.28
C ASP A 517 25.55 12.43 3.02
N ASN A 518 25.08 12.84 1.83
CA ASN A 518 24.99 14.25 1.47
C ASN A 518 24.02 15.01 2.39
N ALA A 519 22.86 14.43 2.72
CA ALA A 519 21.91 15.01 3.67
C ALA A 519 22.55 15.29 5.03
N VAL A 520 23.33 14.34 5.57
CA VAL A 520 24.06 14.53 6.83
C VAL A 520 25.15 15.60 6.71
N ASN A 521 25.89 15.64 5.60
CA ASN A 521 26.98 16.60 5.43
C ASN A 521 26.46 18.04 5.36
N VAL A 522 25.44 18.31 4.54
CA VAL A 522 24.92 19.67 4.33
C VAL A 522 24.13 20.22 5.52
N THR A 523 23.65 19.34 6.41
CA THR A 523 22.93 19.74 7.63
C THR A 523 23.86 19.91 8.84
N SER A 524 25.17 19.69 8.71
CA SER A 524 26.13 19.69 9.84
C SER A 524 26.10 20.94 10.74
N ASN A 525 25.74 22.11 10.19
CA ASN A 525 25.62 23.37 10.95
C ASN A 525 24.22 23.62 11.53
N ASP A 526 23.24 22.74 11.27
CA ASP A 526 21.87 22.78 11.79
C ASP A 526 21.63 21.52 12.64
N LYS A 527 22.06 21.58 13.91
CA LYS A 527 22.10 20.41 14.81
C LYS A 527 20.78 19.62 14.87
N PRO A 528 19.59 20.25 15.05
CA PRO A 528 18.32 19.51 15.06
C PRO A 528 18.03 18.77 13.75
N ARG A 529 18.28 19.39 12.59
CA ARG A 529 18.06 18.73 11.30
C ARG A 529 19.12 17.69 10.98
N ASN A 530 20.36 17.91 11.44
CA ASN A 530 21.42 16.92 11.32
C ASN A 530 21.12 15.64 12.08
N MET A 531 20.54 15.75 13.28
CA MET A 531 20.05 14.61 14.04
C MET A 531 19.03 13.80 13.21
N LEU A 532 18.05 14.46 12.59
CA LEU A 532 17.07 13.78 11.74
C LEU A 532 17.70 13.16 10.50
N ALA A 533 18.63 13.85 9.83
CA ALA A 533 19.35 13.30 8.68
C ALA A 533 20.16 12.05 9.06
N ARG A 534 20.83 12.07 10.22
CA ARG A 534 21.56 10.90 10.76
C ARG A 534 20.63 9.75 11.12
N ARG A 535 19.46 10.05 11.70
CA ARG A 535 18.41 9.07 11.98
C ARG A 535 17.94 8.38 10.70
N THR A 536 17.58 9.13 9.66
CA THR A 536 17.17 8.58 8.36
C THR A 536 18.29 7.80 7.68
N ARG A 537 19.55 8.24 7.81
CA ARG A 537 20.74 7.56 7.26
C ARG A 537 20.93 6.13 7.78
N ILE A 538 20.36 5.76 8.93
CA ILE A 538 20.38 4.38 9.43
C ILE A 538 19.85 3.41 8.37
N ALA A 539 18.82 3.77 7.60
CA ALA A 539 18.25 2.90 6.59
C ALA A 539 19.26 2.57 5.47
N ALA A 540 19.98 3.57 4.95
CA ALA A 540 21.01 3.34 3.95
C ALA A 540 22.24 2.61 4.51
N LEU A 541 22.62 2.84 5.77
CA LEU A 541 23.69 2.08 6.41
C LEU A 541 23.31 0.61 6.56
N SER A 542 22.09 0.33 7.01
CA SER A 542 21.54 -1.03 7.09
C SER A 542 21.53 -1.68 5.70
N LEU A 543 20.94 -1.02 4.70
CA LEU A 543 20.96 -1.49 3.31
C LEU A 543 22.38 -1.83 2.85
N THR A 544 23.33 -0.93 3.09
CA THR A 544 24.75 -1.12 2.70
C THR A 544 25.37 -2.33 3.39
N LEU A 545 25.06 -2.58 4.67
CA LEU A 545 25.56 -3.77 5.37
C LEU A 545 24.99 -5.07 4.79
N TRP A 546 23.74 -5.05 4.34
CA TRP A 546 23.04 -6.20 3.75
C TRP A 546 23.41 -6.44 2.28
N ARG A 547 23.74 -5.37 1.53
CA ARG A 547 23.98 -5.39 0.08
C ARG A 547 25.42 -5.01 -0.31
N TYR A 548 26.36 -4.99 0.64
CA TYR A 548 27.72 -4.48 0.45
C TYR A 548 28.40 -5.04 -0.79
N ASN A 549 28.36 -6.37 -0.96
CA ASN A 549 29.03 -7.04 -2.08
C ASN A 549 28.41 -6.67 -3.44
N ASP A 550 27.09 -6.48 -3.48
CA ASP A 550 26.37 -6.08 -4.69
C ASP A 550 26.75 -4.65 -5.11
N MET A 551 27.11 -3.80 -4.15
CA MET A 551 27.45 -2.39 -4.38
C MET A 551 28.86 -2.16 -4.92
N ILE A 552 29.78 -3.14 -4.87
CA ILE A 552 31.20 -2.93 -5.20
C ILE A 552 31.40 -2.47 -6.65
N GLU A 553 30.84 -3.18 -7.63
CA GLU A 553 30.96 -2.84 -9.04
C GLU A 553 30.13 -1.60 -9.44
N PRO A 554 28.86 -1.46 -9.02
CA PRO A 554 28.11 -0.22 -9.17
C PRO A 554 28.82 1.00 -8.62
N ALA A 555 29.44 0.92 -7.43
CA ALA A 555 30.15 2.04 -6.83
C ALA A 555 31.31 2.51 -7.71
N LYS A 556 32.13 1.58 -8.22
CA LYS A 556 33.20 1.89 -9.19
C LYS A 556 32.63 2.56 -10.45
N ARG A 557 31.57 1.99 -11.04
CA ARG A 557 30.94 2.51 -12.26
C ARG A 557 30.35 3.90 -12.06
N LEU A 558 29.76 4.17 -10.90
CA LEU A 558 29.13 5.45 -10.55
C LEU A 558 30.13 6.48 -9.98
N GLY A 559 31.43 6.18 -9.95
CA GLY A 559 32.46 7.06 -9.38
C GLY A 559 32.26 7.31 -7.88
N PHE A 560 31.71 6.35 -7.14
CA PHE A 560 31.53 6.42 -5.69
C PHE A 560 32.62 5.63 -4.97
N THR A 561 33.27 6.24 -3.99
CA THR A 561 34.19 5.53 -3.09
C THR A 561 33.39 4.81 -2.01
N LEU A 562 33.15 3.51 -2.22
CA LEU A 562 32.53 2.66 -1.20
C LEU A 562 33.52 2.45 -0.03
N ARG A 563 33.16 2.96 1.15
CA ARG A 563 33.95 2.78 2.39
C ARG A 563 34.01 1.31 2.79
N PRO A 564 35.08 0.87 3.48
CA PRO A 564 35.15 -0.48 4.05
C PRO A 564 33.91 -0.83 4.90
N ARG A 565 33.50 -2.09 4.85
CA ARG A 565 32.30 -2.57 5.55
C ARG A 565 32.38 -2.36 7.06
N GLU A 566 33.58 -2.47 7.65
CA GLU A 566 33.85 -2.22 9.07
C GLU A 566 33.58 -0.76 9.45
N THR A 567 33.89 0.17 8.55
CA THR A 567 33.58 1.60 8.73
C THR A 567 32.08 1.82 8.72
N ILE A 568 31.36 1.23 7.75
CA ILE A 568 29.89 1.30 7.70
C ILE A 568 29.26 0.72 8.98
N TRP A 569 29.79 -0.40 9.48
CA TRP A 569 29.30 -1.00 10.72
C TRP A 569 29.52 -0.11 11.95
N LYS A 570 30.69 0.54 12.03
CA LYS A 570 30.97 1.52 13.09
C LYS A 570 30.01 2.71 13.02
N GLU A 571 29.84 3.29 11.84
CA GLU A 571 28.92 4.42 11.62
C GLU A 571 27.46 4.05 11.95
N TRP A 572 27.03 2.83 11.63
CA TRP A 572 25.72 2.32 11.99
C TRP A 572 25.53 2.26 13.50
N LYS A 573 26.51 1.74 14.24
CA LYS A 573 26.47 1.69 15.72
C LYS A 573 26.46 3.09 16.32
N GLU A 574 27.26 4.00 15.80
CA GLU A 574 27.28 5.40 16.25
C GLU A 574 25.94 6.10 16.02
N ALA A 575 25.27 5.83 14.90
CA ALA A 575 23.96 6.39 14.60
C ALA A 575 22.84 5.78 15.47
N ILE A 576 22.83 4.46 15.66
CA ILE A 576 21.81 3.76 16.45
C ILE A 576 21.89 4.14 17.93
N PHE A 577 23.09 4.14 18.50
CA PHE A 577 23.33 4.44 19.92
C PHE A 577 23.60 5.92 20.19
N ALA A 578 23.24 6.80 19.26
CA ALA A 578 23.36 8.24 19.45
C ALA A 578 22.56 8.69 20.70
N PRO A 579 23.03 9.68 21.48
CA PRO A 579 22.35 10.14 22.69
C PRO A 579 20.90 10.55 22.49
N GLU A 580 20.56 11.01 21.29
CA GLU A 580 19.22 11.40 20.87
C GLU A 580 18.24 10.21 20.79
N HIS A 581 18.75 8.97 20.71
CA HIS A 581 17.95 7.74 20.70
C HIS A 581 17.80 7.11 22.10
N LYS A 582 18.12 7.86 23.16
CA LYS A 582 17.96 7.39 24.54
C LYS A 582 16.48 7.08 24.83
N GLY A 583 16.21 5.84 25.24
CA GLY A 583 14.84 5.37 25.52
C GLY A 583 14.05 4.91 24.29
N ALA A 584 14.73 4.70 23.16
CA ALA A 584 14.19 3.94 22.04
C ALA A 584 13.95 2.47 22.41
N ASN A 585 13.10 1.80 21.65
CA ASN A 585 12.82 0.38 21.83
C ASN A 585 13.85 -0.52 21.13
N TYR A 586 15.04 -0.63 21.70
CA TYR A 586 16.13 -1.47 21.15
C TYR A 586 15.80 -2.98 21.10
N GLY A 587 14.72 -3.41 21.76
CA GLY A 587 14.24 -4.80 21.74
C GLY A 587 13.46 -5.18 20.47
N MET A 588 13.08 -4.20 19.65
CA MET A 588 12.19 -4.39 18.49
C MET A 588 12.71 -3.64 17.26
N LEU A 589 13.82 -4.11 16.69
CA LEU A 589 14.31 -3.66 15.38
C LEU A 589 13.61 -4.40 14.21
N GLY A 590 12.95 -5.50 14.53
CA GLY A 590 11.85 -6.11 13.80
C GLY A 590 10.89 -6.71 14.84
N GLU A 591 9.79 -7.31 14.43
CA GLU A 591 8.80 -7.87 15.37
C GLU A 591 9.37 -8.99 16.26
N ASN A 592 10.43 -9.68 15.80
CA ASN A 592 11.00 -10.85 16.46
C ASN A 592 12.49 -10.70 16.84
N PHE A 593 13.08 -9.48 16.80
CA PHE A 593 14.44 -9.26 17.28
C PHE A 593 14.74 -7.81 17.67
N GLY A 594 15.73 -7.66 18.56
CA GLY A 594 16.37 -6.39 18.91
C GLY A 594 17.80 -6.25 18.38
N THR A 595 18.55 -5.31 18.95
CA THR A 595 19.95 -5.01 18.58
C THR A 595 20.85 -6.23 18.49
N ASP A 596 20.80 -7.12 19.48
CA ASP A 596 21.67 -8.29 19.55
C ASP A 596 21.37 -9.27 18.40
N GLY A 597 20.10 -9.40 18.04
CA GLY A 597 19.67 -10.20 16.90
C GLY A 597 20.12 -9.58 15.57
N TYR A 598 20.07 -8.25 15.45
CA TYR A 598 20.58 -7.54 14.28
C TYR A 598 22.10 -7.71 14.14
N GLU A 599 22.85 -7.48 15.23
CA GLU A 599 24.32 -7.66 15.26
C GLU A 599 24.72 -9.08 14.89
N ARG A 600 24.06 -10.10 15.45
CA ARG A 600 24.32 -11.50 15.09
C ARG A 600 24.11 -11.77 13.59
N ARG A 601 23.04 -11.23 12.99
CA ARG A 601 22.77 -11.37 11.55
C ARG A 601 23.86 -10.69 10.71
N VAL A 602 24.25 -9.48 11.07
CA VAL A 602 25.32 -8.73 10.39
C VAL A 602 26.67 -9.44 10.52
N MET A 603 27.08 -9.81 11.72
CA MET A 603 28.35 -10.50 11.97
C MET A 603 28.43 -11.86 11.28
N ASN A 604 27.32 -12.60 11.20
CA ASN A 604 27.25 -13.82 10.40
C ASN A 604 27.60 -13.56 8.94
N MET A 605 27.11 -12.45 8.36
CA MET A 605 27.50 -12.06 7.01
C MET A 605 28.98 -11.65 6.97
N PHE A 606 29.51 -10.87 7.92
CA PHE A 606 30.95 -10.53 7.93
C PHE A 606 31.86 -11.77 7.89
N THR A 607 31.57 -12.77 8.71
CA THR A 607 32.41 -13.97 8.86
C THR A 607 32.27 -14.94 7.70
N ASN A 608 31.07 -15.07 7.12
CA ASN A 608 30.75 -16.15 6.18
C ASN A 608 30.47 -15.66 4.75
N SER A 609 30.58 -14.36 4.47
CA SER A 609 30.40 -13.84 3.10
C SER A 609 31.47 -14.42 2.20
N ALA A 610 31.06 -15.18 1.18
CA ALA A 610 31.91 -15.42 0.03
C ALA A 610 32.14 -14.08 -0.71
N PRO A 611 33.24 -13.91 -1.46
CA PRO A 611 33.29 -12.91 -2.51
C PRO A 611 32.11 -13.20 -3.44
N VAL A 612 31.14 -12.30 -3.56
CA VAL A 612 30.03 -12.52 -4.48
C VAL A 612 30.62 -12.60 -5.88
N PRO A 613 30.29 -13.62 -6.68
CA PRO A 613 30.46 -13.54 -8.11
C PRO A 613 29.60 -12.36 -8.59
N THR A 614 30.24 -11.25 -8.95
CA THR A 614 29.59 -10.18 -9.72
C THR A 614 29.12 -10.68 -11.10
N VAL A 615 29.52 -11.90 -11.45
CA VAL A 615 29.14 -12.62 -12.65
C VAL A 615 28.52 -13.95 -12.25
N PHE A 616 27.21 -14.08 -12.41
CA PHE A 616 26.55 -15.37 -12.34
C PHE A 616 27.10 -16.27 -13.46
N PRO A 617 27.58 -17.50 -13.16
CA PRO A 617 28.12 -18.42 -14.16
C PRO A 617 26.98 -19.02 -14.98
N ARG A 618 26.36 -18.22 -15.85
CA ARG A 618 25.24 -18.63 -16.68
C ARG A 618 25.75 -19.50 -17.83
N LYS A 619 25.18 -20.71 -17.95
CA LYS A 619 25.49 -21.67 -19.03
C LYS A 619 24.50 -21.62 -20.19
N ALA A 620 23.38 -20.94 -20.00
CA ALA A 620 22.28 -20.88 -20.95
C ALA A 620 21.86 -19.43 -21.21
N SER A 621 21.29 -19.18 -22.38
CA SER A 621 20.60 -17.93 -22.72
C SER A 621 19.08 -18.10 -22.81
N VAL A 622 18.62 -19.33 -23.02
CA VAL A 622 17.24 -19.74 -22.90
C VAL A 622 17.22 -21.06 -22.15
N ILE A 623 16.37 -21.19 -21.14
CA ILE A 623 16.07 -22.46 -20.46
C ILE A 623 14.59 -22.74 -20.69
N ARG A 624 14.30 -23.83 -21.39
CA ARG A 624 12.94 -24.31 -21.59
C ARG A 624 12.64 -25.42 -20.61
N ILE A 625 11.56 -25.28 -19.85
CA ILE A 625 11.10 -26.24 -18.86
C ILE A 625 9.79 -26.84 -19.36
N ASP A 626 9.86 -28.07 -19.88
CA ASP A 626 8.69 -28.82 -20.33
C ASP A 626 7.98 -29.54 -19.17
N PRO A 627 6.77 -30.09 -19.37
CA PRO A 627 5.99 -30.73 -18.31
C PRO A 627 6.67 -31.92 -17.63
N GLY A 628 7.63 -32.57 -18.29
CA GLY A 628 8.42 -33.65 -17.71
C GLY A 628 9.37 -33.16 -16.61
N MET A 629 9.81 -31.90 -16.68
CA MET A 629 10.68 -31.26 -15.69
C MET A 629 9.91 -30.58 -14.55
N MET A 630 8.60 -30.39 -14.71
CA MET A 630 7.76 -29.77 -13.69
C MET A 630 7.44 -30.75 -12.56
N THR A 631 7.35 -30.20 -11.35
CA THR A 631 6.89 -30.87 -10.13
C THR A 631 5.74 -30.06 -9.52
N GLY A 632 5.00 -30.62 -8.56
CA GLY A 632 3.85 -29.91 -8.01
C GLY A 632 3.12 -30.65 -6.90
N GLY A 633 1.99 -30.08 -6.50
CA GLY A 633 1.13 -30.60 -5.44
C GLY A 633 0.33 -31.85 -5.85
N LYS A 634 -0.42 -32.42 -4.90
CA LYS A 634 -1.20 -33.67 -5.08
C LYS A 634 -2.20 -33.63 -6.25
N LYS A 635 -2.66 -32.45 -6.68
CA LYS A 635 -3.62 -32.25 -7.78
C LYS A 635 -2.95 -32.01 -9.14
N MET A 636 -1.62 -31.91 -9.19
CA MET A 636 -0.91 -31.83 -10.46
C MET A 636 -0.95 -33.18 -11.18
N THR A 637 -1.38 -33.15 -12.43
CA THR A 637 -1.30 -34.28 -13.36
C THR A 637 -0.57 -33.87 -14.64
N ARG A 638 -0.17 -34.85 -15.46
CA ARG A 638 0.38 -34.60 -16.80
C ARG A 638 -0.61 -35.11 -17.84
N GLN A 639 -0.79 -34.33 -18.88
CA GLN A 639 -1.79 -34.54 -19.93
C GLN A 639 -1.17 -34.29 -21.30
N ARG A 640 -1.92 -34.63 -22.36
CA ARG A 640 -1.53 -34.42 -23.74
C ARG A 640 -2.74 -34.04 -24.59
N ASP A 641 -2.64 -32.93 -25.30
CA ASP A 641 -3.65 -32.48 -26.27
C ASP A 641 -3.68 -33.39 -27.50
N LYS A 642 -4.77 -33.31 -28.28
CA LYS A 642 -4.95 -34.09 -29.52
C LYS A 642 -3.85 -33.84 -30.56
N ASP A 643 -3.26 -32.64 -30.55
CA ASP A 643 -2.14 -32.26 -31.43
C ASP A 643 -0.77 -32.76 -30.95
N GLY A 644 -0.72 -33.46 -29.82
CA GLY A 644 0.50 -33.99 -29.21
C GLY A 644 1.17 -33.05 -28.20
N THR A 645 0.63 -31.85 -27.96
CA THR A 645 1.16 -30.92 -26.95
C THR A 645 1.04 -31.51 -25.56
N ASN A 646 2.18 -31.80 -24.91
CA ASN A 646 2.21 -32.18 -23.50
C ASN A 646 1.98 -30.95 -22.62
N TYR A 647 1.27 -31.12 -21.50
CA TYR A 647 1.09 -30.08 -20.49
C TYR A 647 0.93 -30.67 -19.09
N ALA A 648 1.19 -29.86 -18.07
CA ALA A 648 0.80 -30.13 -16.69
C ALA A 648 -0.57 -29.51 -16.42
N GLN A 649 -1.41 -30.17 -15.63
CA GLN A 649 -2.76 -29.72 -15.31
C GLN A 649 -3.02 -29.78 -13.81
N ILE A 650 -3.68 -28.74 -13.30
CA ILE A 650 -4.37 -28.72 -12.02
C ILE A 650 -5.87 -28.75 -12.30
N LYS A 651 -6.59 -29.64 -11.63
CA LYS A 651 -8.06 -29.66 -11.59
C LYS A 651 -8.52 -29.92 -10.16
N VAL A 652 -9.27 -28.97 -9.60
CA VAL A 652 -9.72 -28.94 -8.21
C VAL A 652 -11.24 -28.85 -8.22
N ALA A 653 -11.93 -29.79 -7.56
CA ALA A 653 -13.36 -29.66 -7.32
C ALA A 653 -13.57 -28.77 -6.09
N LEU A 654 -14.24 -27.62 -6.24
CA LEU A 654 -14.45 -26.70 -5.11
C LEU A 654 -15.38 -27.26 -4.01
N HIS A 655 -16.09 -28.34 -4.29
CA HIS A 655 -16.96 -29.03 -3.35
C HIS A 655 -16.32 -30.34 -2.89
N ASN A 656 -16.43 -30.63 -1.59
CA ASN A 656 -15.98 -31.88 -0.96
C ASN A 656 -14.48 -32.18 -1.03
N GLU A 657 -13.65 -31.18 -1.34
CA GLU A 657 -12.19 -31.29 -1.22
C GLU A 657 -11.74 -30.79 0.16
N ALA A 658 -11.01 -31.64 0.90
CA ALA A 658 -10.64 -31.43 2.29
C ALA A 658 -9.40 -30.54 2.45
N GLU A 659 -9.39 -29.37 1.80
CA GLU A 659 -8.30 -28.40 1.90
C GLU A 659 -8.83 -27.03 2.34
N SER A 660 -8.25 -26.49 3.41
CA SER A 660 -8.71 -25.27 4.09
C SER A 660 -8.00 -24.00 3.63
N ILE A 661 -6.86 -24.12 2.94
CA ILE A 661 -6.05 -22.98 2.49
C ILE A 661 -5.97 -22.87 0.97
N TRP A 662 -6.42 -21.72 0.46
CA TRP A 662 -6.32 -21.35 -0.95
C TRP A 662 -4.87 -20.93 -1.28
N MET A 663 -4.29 -21.44 -2.38
CA MET A 663 -2.84 -21.42 -2.70
C MET A 663 -1.95 -22.28 -1.77
N ASN A 664 -2.25 -23.57 -1.66
CA ASN A 664 -1.38 -24.54 -0.98
C ASN A 664 -0.42 -25.22 -1.98
N PRO A 665 0.91 -24.99 -1.88
CA PRO A 665 1.93 -25.65 -2.71
C PRO A 665 1.84 -27.17 -2.74
N GLY A 666 1.55 -27.79 -1.58
CA GLY A 666 1.45 -29.24 -1.44
C GLY A 666 0.18 -29.82 -2.06
N TYR A 667 -0.81 -28.97 -2.34
CA TYR A 667 -2.11 -29.39 -2.86
C TYR A 667 -2.24 -29.13 -4.36
N SER A 668 -2.10 -27.87 -4.78
CA SER A 668 -2.55 -27.39 -6.08
C SER A 668 -1.53 -26.42 -6.69
N GLU A 669 -0.37 -26.98 -7.04
CA GLU A 669 0.76 -26.25 -7.62
C GLU A 669 1.32 -27.01 -8.82
N ILE A 670 1.73 -26.28 -9.85
CA ILE A 670 2.67 -26.72 -10.89
C ILE A 670 3.87 -25.79 -10.82
N GLY A 671 5.09 -26.31 -10.81
CA GLY A 671 6.25 -25.45 -10.74
C GLY A 671 7.57 -26.09 -11.11
N TYR A 672 8.61 -25.26 -11.04
CA TYR A 672 9.99 -25.61 -11.33
C TYR A 672 10.93 -25.00 -10.29
N THR A 673 11.95 -25.76 -9.87
CA THR A 673 12.96 -25.30 -8.91
C THR A 673 14.27 -25.04 -9.63
N ALA A 674 14.73 -23.79 -9.63
CA ALA A 674 15.94 -23.35 -10.30
C ALA A 674 17.20 -23.97 -9.69
N LYS A 675 18.10 -24.44 -10.56
CA LYS A 675 19.39 -25.04 -10.16
C LYS A 675 20.45 -23.97 -9.89
N ALA A 676 21.56 -24.37 -9.27
CA ALA A 676 22.66 -23.46 -8.95
C ALA A 676 23.28 -22.77 -10.17
N ASP A 677 23.42 -23.46 -11.30
CA ASP A 677 23.96 -22.92 -12.56
C ASP A 677 22.91 -22.19 -13.42
N GLU A 678 21.68 -22.10 -12.91
CA GLU A 678 20.58 -21.31 -13.47
C GLU A 678 20.37 -20.01 -12.66
N ALA A 679 21.18 -19.75 -11.63
CA ALA A 679 21.12 -18.51 -10.87
C ALA A 679 21.52 -17.30 -11.75
N GLY A 680 20.84 -16.17 -11.55
CA GLY A 680 21.09 -14.93 -12.27
C GLY A 680 19.81 -14.19 -12.65
N ASP A 681 19.95 -13.12 -13.42
CA ASP A 681 18.82 -12.33 -13.90
C ASP A 681 18.18 -12.97 -15.14
N TRP A 682 16.87 -13.18 -15.11
CA TRP A 682 16.09 -13.81 -16.16
C TRP A 682 14.79 -13.05 -16.39
N TYR A 683 14.35 -12.96 -17.65
CA TYR A 683 12.93 -12.80 -17.95
C TYR A 683 12.24 -14.15 -17.83
N ILE A 684 11.15 -14.20 -17.07
CA ILE A 684 10.48 -15.44 -16.73
C ILE A 684 9.09 -15.45 -17.35
N PHE A 685 8.81 -16.49 -18.13
CA PHE A 685 7.55 -16.70 -18.83
C PHE A 685 6.92 -18.04 -18.47
N ALA A 686 5.60 -18.11 -18.59
CA ALA A 686 4.86 -19.35 -18.63
C ALA A 686 3.84 -19.32 -19.75
N THR A 687 3.62 -20.45 -20.42
CA THR A 687 2.52 -20.60 -21.38
C THR A 687 1.40 -21.39 -20.72
N VAL A 688 0.26 -20.75 -20.51
CA VAL A 688 -0.87 -21.23 -19.69
C VAL A 688 -2.18 -21.19 -20.46
N ARG A 689 -3.14 -22.01 -20.05
CA ARG A 689 -4.56 -21.85 -20.39
C ARG A 689 -5.41 -22.21 -19.19
N THR A 690 -6.59 -21.62 -19.07
CA THR A 690 -7.41 -21.68 -17.86
C THR A 690 -8.87 -21.88 -18.19
N GLY A 691 -9.60 -22.62 -17.37
CA GLY A 691 -11.06 -22.74 -17.47
C GLY A 691 -11.76 -21.82 -16.46
N ALA A 692 -11.93 -20.53 -16.81
CA ALA A 692 -12.65 -19.60 -15.95
C ALA A 692 -14.15 -19.93 -15.88
N THR A 693 -14.76 -19.77 -14.71
CA THR A 693 -16.18 -20.09 -14.49
C THR A 693 -17.09 -18.86 -14.45
N VAL A 694 -16.50 -17.65 -14.42
CA VAL A 694 -17.19 -16.36 -14.47
C VAL A 694 -16.79 -15.59 -15.72
N PRO A 695 -17.61 -14.62 -16.22
CA PRO A 695 -17.32 -13.91 -17.46
C PRO A 695 -15.92 -13.31 -17.54
N VAL A 696 -15.45 -12.71 -16.45
CA VAL A 696 -14.08 -12.23 -16.25
C VAL A 696 -13.67 -12.56 -14.83
N ASP A 697 -12.59 -13.32 -14.68
CA ASP A 697 -11.95 -13.60 -13.41
C ASP A 697 -10.61 -12.87 -13.36
N ASN A 698 -10.47 -11.96 -12.40
CA ASN A 698 -9.26 -11.14 -12.24
C ASN A 698 -8.03 -11.99 -11.90
N ALA A 699 -8.21 -13.15 -11.28
CA ALA A 699 -7.13 -13.99 -10.80
C ALA A 699 -7.55 -15.47 -10.80
N VAL A 700 -7.87 -16.02 -11.98
CA VAL A 700 -8.26 -17.43 -12.15
C VAL A 700 -7.11 -18.39 -11.78
N ALA A 701 -5.89 -17.90 -11.90
CA ALA A 701 -4.66 -18.53 -11.46
C ALA A 701 -3.66 -17.46 -11.03
N TYR A 702 -2.62 -17.87 -10.33
CA TYR A 702 -1.49 -17.02 -9.99
C TYR A 702 -0.20 -17.67 -10.50
N MET A 703 0.72 -16.86 -11.04
CA MET A 703 2.10 -17.25 -11.31
C MET A 703 3.01 -16.49 -10.36
N GLY A 704 3.99 -17.14 -9.75
CA GLY A 704 4.88 -16.46 -8.82
C GLY A 704 6.21 -17.15 -8.60
N ILE A 705 6.97 -16.57 -7.66
CA ILE A 705 8.28 -17.08 -7.26
C ILE A 705 8.37 -17.09 -5.74
N TYR A 706 8.67 -18.26 -5.17
CA TYR A 706 9.22 -18.36 -3.82
C TYR A 706 10.75 -18.43 -3.90
N GLN A 707 11.44 -17.57 -3.17
CA GLN A 707 12.88 -17.42 -3.22
C GLN A 707 13.53 -17.49 -1.84
N GLN A 708 14.72 -18.09 -1.80
CA GLN A 708 15.65 -18.01 -0.68
C GLN A 708 16.51 -16.75 -0.81
N TRP A 709 16.90 -16.16 0.32
CA TRP A 709 17.64 -14.89 0.33
C TRP A 709 19.12 -15.12 0.57
N TYR A 710 19.97 -14.44 -0.21
CA TYR A 710 21.43 -14.55 -0.15
C TYR A 710 22.15 -13.19 -0.03
N PRO A 711 21.79 -12.34 0.95
CA PRO A 711 22.51 -11.08 1.17
C PRO A 711 24.00 -11.35 1.44
N ASN A 712 24.87 -10.67 0.70
CA ASN A 712 26.32 -10.92 0.68
C ASN A 712 26.72 -12.40 0.50
N GLY A 713 25.91 -13.19 -0.22
CA GLY A 713 26.19 -14.61 -0.48
C GLY A 713 25.87 -15.55 0.68
N VAL A 714 25.30 -15.06 1.78
CA VAL A 714 24.93 -15.88 2.95
C VAL A 714 23.43 -16.12 2.96
N LYS A 715 23.01 -17.38 3.07
CA LYS A 715 21.58 -17.73 3.16
C LYS A 715 20.96 -17.15 4.43
N THR A 716 19.89 -16.36 4.31
CA THR A 716 19.16 -15.79 5.46
C THR A 716 17.66 -16.06 5.37
N GLY A 717 17.03 -16.32 6.52
CA GLY A 717 15.59 -16.51 6.60
C GLY A 717 15.07 -17.75 5.86
N GLY A 718 13.75 -17.80 5.66
CA GLY A 718 13.07 -18.86 4.91
C GLY A 718 12.77 -18.46 3.47
N SER A 719 12.08 -19.36 2.76
CA SER A 719 11.51 -19.06 1.44
C SER A 719 10.44 -17.99 1.57
N MET A 720 10.44 -16.99 0.70
CA MET A 720 9.40 -15.96 0.66
C MET A 720 8.95 -15.69 -0.77
N GLU A 721 7.71 -15.26 -0.91
CA GLU A 721 7.18 -14.82 -2.19
C GLU A 721 7.85 -13.50 -2.57
N ILE A 722 8.35 -13.40 -3.80
CA ILE A 722 8.99 -12.18 -4.34
C ILE A 722 8.31 -11.67 -5.60
N ALA A 723 7.43 -12.49 -6.17
CA ALA A 723 6.66 -12.15 -7.35
C ALA A 723 5.33 -12.89 -7.34
N ASN A 724 4.27 -12.17 -7.71
CA ASN A 724 2.91 -12.69 -7.81
C ASN A 724 2.19 -11.96 -8.96
N LEU A 725 1.88 -12.70 -10.01
CA LEU A 725 1.13 -12.27 -11.18
C LEU A 725 -0.25 -12.91 -11.12
N GLN A 726 -1.29 -12.09 -11.13
CA GLN A 726 -2.67 -12.54 -11.35
C GLN A 726 -2.86 -12.90 -12.82
N VAL A 727 -3.16 -14.16 -13.11
CA VAL A 727 -3.54 -14.62 -14.44
C VAL A 727 -5.04 -14.37 -14.59
N GLN A 728 -5.41 -13.49 -15.52
CA GLN A 728 -6.81 -13.23 -15.83
C GLN A 728 -7.40 -14.40 -16.64
N GLY A 729 -8.64 -14.78 -16.31
CA GLY A 729 -9.42 -15.78 -17.04
C GLY A 729 -10.71 -15.19 -17.61
N ARG A 730 -11.18 -15.73 -18.73
CA ARG A 730 -12.48 -15.36 -19.33
C ARG A 730 -13.26 -16.61 -19.68
N LEU A 731 -14.56 -16.60 -19.37
CA LEU A 731 -15.43 -17.74 -19.63
C LEU A 731 -15.39 -18.12 -21.12
N GLY A 732 -15.05 -19.38 -21.40
CA GLY A 732 -14.95 -19.92 -22.75
C GLY A 732 -13.60 -19.69 -23.46
N ASP A 733 -12.71 -18.82 -22.96
CA ASP A 733 -11.36 -18.69 -23.50
C ASP A 733 -10.45 -19.80 -22.94
N THR A 734 -10.13 -20.77 -23.79
CA THR A 734 -9.31 -21.93 -23.45
C THR A 734 -8.04 -21.99 -24.31
N ALA A 735 -7.70 -20.89 -24.98
CA ALA A 735 -6.49 -20.81 -25.80
C ALA A 735 -5.23 -20.77 -24.93
N TRP A 736 -4.09 -21.08 -25.53
CA TRP A 736 -2.79 -20.92 -24.88
C TRP A 736 -2.35 -19.44 -24.90
N HIS A 737 -1.92 -18.93 -23.75
CA HIS A 737 -1.41 -17.57 -23.57
C HIS A 737 -0.06 -17.59 -22.86
N THR A 738 0.88 -16.78 -23.33
CA THR A 738 2.15 -16.59 -22.63
C THR A 738 2.06 -15.39 -21.70
N VAL A 739 2.25 -15.63 -20.41
CA VAL A 739 2.35 -14.60 -19.36
C VAL A 739 3.81 -14.39 -18.96
N SER A 740 4.14 -13.22 -18.40
CA SER A 740 5.50 -12.88 -18.00
C SER A 740 5.53 -12.24 -16.62
N LEU A 741 6.35 -12.79 -15.73
CA LEU A 741 6.71 -12.11 -14.49
C LEU A 741 7.64 -10.92 -14.75
N GLY A 742 8.20 -10.78 -15.96
CA GLY A 742 9.25 -9.82 -16.27
C GLY A 742 10.61 -10.27 -15.75
N LYS A 743 11.52 -9.30 -15.50
CA LYS A 743 12.89 -9.59 -15.08
C LYS A 743 12.95 -9.90 -13.59
N ARG A 744 13.57 -11.01 -13.22
CA ARG A 744 13.80 -11.42 -11.83
C ARG A 744 15.18 -12.02 -11.67
N ARG A 745 15.82 -11.72 -10.53
CA ARG A 745 17.04 -12.39 -10.09
C ARG A 745 16.66 -13.69 -9.39
N LEU A 746 17.01 -14.82 -9.98
CA LEU A 746 16.84 -16.13 -9.37
C LEU A 746 18.10 -16.54 -8.63
N PHE A 747 17.95 -17.01 -7.41
CA PHE A 747 19.00 -17.75 -6.70
C PHE A 747 18.79 -19.27 -6.84
N LYS A 748 19.79 -20.03 -6.41
CA LYS A 748 19.66 -21.48 -6.26
C LYS A 748 18.40 -21.80 -5.42
N ASP A 749 17.67 -22.83 -5.83
CA ASP A 749 16.47 -23.34 -5.16
C ASP A 749 15.26 -22.37 -5.20
N SER A 750 15.31 -21.32 -6.03
CA SER A 750 14.13 -20.49 -6.29
C SER A 750 13.05 -21.31 -6.99
N ARG A 751 11.82 -21.26 -6.47
CA ARG A 751 10.67 -22.01 -6.95
C ARG A 751 9.78 -21.11 -7.78
N ILE A 752 9.72 -21.34 -9.08
CA ILE A 752 8.71 -20.74 -9.97
C ILE A 752 7.48 -21.62 -9.89
N TRP A 753 6.30 -21.03 -9.73
CA TRP A 753 5.08 -21.79 -9.53
C TRP A 753 3.88 -21.15 -10.23
N ILE A 754 2.88 -21.99 -10.49
CA ILE A 754 1.52 -21.64 -10.88
C ILE A 754 0.56 -22.38 -9.95
N MET A 755 -0.42 -21.67 -9.41
CA MET A 755 -1.48 -22.21 -8.56
C MET A 755 -2.85 -21.71 -9.02
N ASN A 756 -3.91 -22.40 -8.62
CA ASN A 756 -5.27 -21.94 -8.88
C ASN A 756 -5.59 -20.63 -8.17
N GLY A 757 -6.55 -19.91 -8.75
CA GLY A 757 -7.14 -18.70 -8.20
C GLY A 757 -7.87 -18.94 -6.88
N VAL A 758 -8.11 -17.85 -6.15
CA VAL A 758 -8.81 -17.87 -4.85
C VAL A 758 -10.10 -17.06 -4.85
N LEU A 759 -10.36 -16.31 -5.93
CA LEU A 759 -11.54 -15.47 -6.04
C LEU A 759 -12.78 -16.26 -6.42
N HIS A 760 -12.64 -17.14 -7.41
CA HIS A 760 -13.75 -17.90 -8.00
C HIS A 760 -13.32 -19.34 -8.30
N PRO A 761 -14.30 -20.24 -8.49
CA PRO A 761 -14.04 -21.54 -9.09
C PRO A 761 -13.30 -21.45 -10.42
N CYS A 762 -12.40 -22.40 -10.66
CA CYS A 762 -11.73 -22.59 -11.93
C CYS A 762 -11.79 -24.08 -12.28
N ASP A 763 -12.18 -24.39 -13.52
CA ASP A 763 -12.33 -25.77 -13.99
C ASP A 763 -11.00 -26.49 -14.13
N PHE A 764 -9.99 -25.80 -14.65
CA PHE A 764 -8.62 -26.30 -14.79
C PHE A 764 -7.62 -25.16 -14.96
N VAL A 765 -6.38 -25.40 -14.55
CA VAL A 765 -5.23 -24.57 -14.88
C VAL A 765 -4.18 -25.46 -15.55
N ASP A 766 -3.88 -25.19 -16.81
CA ASP A 766 -2.91 -25.96 -17.58
C ASP A 766 -1.65 -25.12 -17.82
N VAL A 767 -0.49 -25.76 -17.72
CA VAL A 767 0.83 -25.17 -17.96
C VAL A 767 1.57 -26.00 -18.99
N LYS A 768 1.84 -25.39 -20.14
CA LYS A 768 2.59 -26.02 -21.23
C LYS A 768 4.08 -26.01 -20.97
N GLU A 769 4.61 -24.89 -20.48
CA GLU A 769 6.04 -24.68 -20.25
C GLU A 769 6.30 -23.48 -19.35
N PHE A 770 7.43 -23.50 -18.64
CA PHE A 770 8.11 -22.29 -18.17
C PHE A 770 9.30 -22.00 -19.08
N ILE A 771 9.64 -20.72 -19.26
CA ILE A 771 10.79 -20.31 -20.07
C ILE A 771 11.56 -19.22 -19.34
N LEU A 772 12.87 -19.43 -19.16
CA LEU A 772 13.80 -18.41 -18.68
C LEU A 772 14.57 -17.85 -19.87
N VAL A 773 14.59 -16.53 -20.03
CA VAL A 773 15.19 -15.84 -21.17
C VAL A 773 16.20 -14.80 -20.69
N ASP A 774 17.40 -14.83 -21.26
CA ASP A 774 18.45 -13.87 -20.94
C ASP A 774 17.99 -12.42 -21.21
N PRO A 775 18.20 -11.48 -20.27
CA PRO A 775 17.86 -10.06 -20.48
C PRO A 775 18.39 -9.45 -21.77
N ALA A 776 19.52 -9.88 -22.32
CA ALA A 776 20.04 -9.37 -23.58
C ALA A 776 19.09 -9.61 -24.77
N LEU A 777 18.36 -10.73 -24.78
CA LEU A 777 17.37 -11.03 -25.82
C LEU A 777 16.17 -10.07 -25.78
N ILE A 778 15.83 -9.54 -24.60
CA ILE A 778 14.64 -8.72 -24.38
C ILE A 778 14.98 -7.22 -24.34
N GLU A 779 16.16 -6.84 -23.85
CA GLU A 779 16.53 -5.45 -23.60
C GLU A 779 17.45 -4.85 -24.67
N LYS A 780 18.29 -5.67 -25.34
CA LYS A 780 19.32 -5.19 -26.27
C LYS A 780 19.14 -5.68 -27.72
N GLY A 781 18.51 -6.83 -27.91
CA GLY A 781 18.47 -7.51 -29.20
C GLY A 781 19.74 -8.32 -29.44
N VAL A 782 19.63 -9.44 -30.14
CA VAL A 782 20.75 -10.36 -30.41
C VAL A 782 20.73 -10.78 -31.89
N LYS A 783 21.87 -10.60 -32.56
CA LYS A 783 22.05 -10.96 -33.97
C LYS A 783 21.97 -12.47 -34.21
N GLY A 784 21.76 -12.84 -35.47
CA GLY A 784 21.82 -14.22 -35.95
C GLY A 784 23.22 -14.83 -35.78
N ALA A 785 23.35 -16.13 -36.03
CA ALA A 785 24.64 -16.83 -35.95
C ALA A 785 25.62 -16.38 -37.05
N ASP A 786 25.10 -15.86 -38.17
CA ASP A 786 25.83 -15.37 -39.33
C ASP A 786 25.04 -14.22 -40.00
N ALA A 787 25.58 -13.66 -41.09
CA ALA A 787 24.95 -12.55 -41.81
C ALA A 787 23.67 -12.93 -42.59
N GLN A 788 23.40 -14.23 -42.78
CA GLN A 788 22.24 -14.74 -43.54
C GLN A 788 21.09 -15.21 -42.63
N SER A 789 21.39 -15.53 -41.37
CA SER A 789 20.41 -15.98 -40.38
C SER A 789 19.60 -14.82 -39.81
N GLN A 790 18.31 -15.09 -39.62
CA GLN A 790 17.40 -14.18 -38.92
C GLN A 790 17.96 -13.85 -37.53
N ALA A 791 17.76 -12.60 -37.08
CA ALA A 791 18.18 -12.21 -35.73
C ALA A 791 17.52 -13.11 -34.67
N ARG A 792 18.27 -13.43 -33.61
CA ARG A 792 17.71 -14.18 -32.46
C ARG A 792 16.67 -13.33 -31.73
N SER A 793 16.91 -12.02 -31.64
CA SER A 793 15.90 -11.06 -31.23
C SER A 793 16.15 -9.65 -31.76
N ILE A 794 15.08 -8.86 -31.85
CA ILE A 794 15.08 -7.44 -32.24
C ILE A 794 14.34 -6.66 -31.16
N VAL A 795 14.89 -5.52 -30.74
CA VAL A 795 14.24 -4.60 -29.81
C VAL A 795 14.02 -3.27 -30.50
N VAL A 796 12.76 -2.95 -30.74
CA VAL A 796 12.31 -1.70 -31.33
C VAL A 796 12.05 -0.70 -30.20
N THR A 797 12.69 0.46 -30.27
CA THR A 797 12.64 1.48 -29.21
C THR A 797 11.67 2.62 -29.54
N ALA A 798 11.26 3.34 -28.50
CA ALA A 798 10.25 4.40 -28.57
C ALA A 798 10.51 5.50 -29.61
N ASP A 799 11.78 5.81 -29.92
CA ASP A 799 12.14 6.81 -30.93
C ASP A 799 11.67 6.45 -32.36
N THR A 800 11.38 5.17 -32.60
CA THR A 800 11.00 4.64 -33.92
C THR A 800 9.50 4.43 -34.10
N PHE A 801 8.70 4.72 -33.07
CA PHE A 801 7.25 4.56 -33.12
C PHE A 801 6.57 5.65 -33.95
N ASP A 802 5.38 5.32 -34.46
CA ASP A 802 4.55 6.21 -35.24
C ASP A 802 4.17 7.44 -34.38
N LYS A 803 4.31 8.63 -34.95
CA LYS A 803 3.99 9.89 -34.27
C LYS A 803 2.55 10.29 -34.58
N GLY A 804 1.66 10.16 -33.60
CA GLY A 804 0.34 10.79 -33.60
C GLY A 804 0.35 12.15 -32.88
N GLU A 805 -0.67 12.97 -33.06
CA GLU A 805 -0.77 14.29 -32.40
C GLU A 805 -0.71 14.20 -30.86
N ASN A 806 -1.27 13.12 -30.31
CA ASN A 806 -1.33 12.85 -28.87
C ASN A 806 -0.29 11.83 -28.39
N VAL A 807 0.76 11.58 -29.19
CA VAL A 807 1.87 10.67 -28.82
C VAL A 807 3.15 11.47 -28.59
N ARG A 808 3.79 11.29 -27.43
CA ARG A 808 5.06 11.96 -27.06
C ARG A 808 6.08 10.92 -26.59
N VAL A 809 7.33 11.07 -27.03
CA VAL A 809 8.46 10.31 -26.47
C VAL A 809 8.96 11.04 -25.23
N GLU A 810 8.92 10.35 -24.09
CA GLU A 810 9.38 10.82 -22.78
C GLU A 810 10.53 9.95 -22.28
N GLU A 811 11.21 10.39 -21.23
CA GLU A 811 12.31 9.67 -20.59
C GLU A 811 11.94 9.36 -19.13
N ASP A 812 12.23 8.14 -18.68
CA ASP A 812 12.05 7.74 -17.28
C ASP A 812 12.99 8.56 -16.38
N LYS A 813 12.45 9.13 -15.29
CA LYS A 813 13.18 10.10 -14.47
C LYS A 813 14.37 9.52 -13.71
N ILE A 814 14.39 8.20 -13.47
CA ILE A 814 15.40 7.55 -12.61
C ILE A 814 16.28 6.58 -13.39
N ASP A 815 15.68 5.77 -14.26
CA ASP A 815 16.40 4.77 -15.05
C ASP A 815 16.77 5.26 -16.47
N ALA A 816 16.32 6.47 -16.85
CA ALA A 816 16.71 7.19 -18.07
C ALA A 816 16.49 6.44 -19.40
N PHE A 817 15.54 5.49 -19.44
CA PHE A 817 15.11 4.88 -20.71
C PHE A 817 13.93 5.65 -21.31
N LYS A 818 13.87 5.66 -22.64
CA LYS A 818 12.78 6.33 -23.37
C LYS A 818 11.55 5.44 -23.51
N TYR A 819 10.39 6.08 -23.52
CA TYR A 819 9.10 5.45 -23.82
C TYR A 819 8.19 6.42 -24.58
N ALA A 820 7.26 5.89 -25.35
CA ALA A 820 6.23 6.69 -26.00
C ALA A 820 4.95 6.63 -25.18
N ARG A 821 4.42 7.80 -24.83
CA ARG A 821 3.16 7.99 -24.12
C ARG A 821 2.08 8.45 -25.09
N ALA A 822 0.92 7.79 -25.05
CA ALA A 822 -0.33 8.34 -25.57
C ALA A 822 -1.21 8.84 -24.42
N ALA A 823 -1.58 10.12 -24.48
CA ALA A 823 -2.44 10.80 -23.51
C ALA A 823 -3.16 12.00 -24.15
N ALA A 824 -4.17 12.56 -23.48
CA ALA A 824 -4.94 13.70 -23.98
C ALA A 824 -4.19 15.04 -23.86
N PHE A 825 -3.07 15.19 -24.56
CA PHE A 825 -2.27 16.42 -24.55
C PHE A 825 -2.93 17.56 -25.32
N ASN A 826 -3.58 17.24 -26.44
CA ASN A 826 -4.44 18.12 -27.20
C ASN A 826 -5.88 17.61 -27.11
N THR A 827 -6.73 18.34 -26.40
CA THR A 827 -8.12 17.94 -26.12
C THR A 827 -8.99 17.83 -27.38
N ASN A 828 -8.56 18.41 -28.50
CA ASN A 828 -9.29 18.39 -29.77
C ASN A 828 -8.87 17.23 -30.70
N ALA A 829 -7.82 16.48 -30.34
CA ALA A 829 -7.34 15.35 -31.11
C ALA A 829 -7.70 14.03 -30.38
N PRO A 830 -7.99 12.93 -31.11
CA PRO A 830 -8.26 11.64 -30.49
C PRO A 830 -7.00 11.06 -29.84
N VAL A 831 -7.17 10.27 -28.77
CA VAL A 831 -6.11 9.45 -28.18
C VAL A 831 -6.24 8.04 -28.76
N GLU A 832 -5.60 7.80 -29.92
CA GLU A 832 -5.84 6.58 -30.71
C GLU A 832 -5.00 5.38 -30.27
N ALA A 833 -3.67 5.45 -30.41
CA ALA A 833 -2.76 4.36 -30.04
C ALA A 833 -1.30 4.85 -30.02
N VAL A 834 -0.44 4.09 -29.35
CA VAL A 834 1.00 4.08 -29.65
C VAL A 834 1.26 2.90 -30.59
N SER A 835 1.84 3.16 -31.76
CA SER A 835 2.01 2.15 -32.80
C SER A 835 3.44 2.06 -33.30
N TRP A 836 3.84 0.87 -33.72
CA TRP A 836 5.05 0.65 -34.52
C TRP A 836 4.68 -0.02 -35.83
N THR A 837 5.08 0.59 -36.94
CA THR A 837 4.94 0.01 -38.28
C THR A 837 6.12 -0.89 -38.62
N VAL A 838 5.84 -2.16 -38.93
CA VAL A 838 6.81 -3.18 -39.33
C VAL A 838 7.46 -2.79 -40.66
N LYS A 839 8.80 -2.79 -40.74
CA LYS A 839 9.56 -2.57 -41.98
C LYS A 839 9.95 -3.91 -42.60
N ALA A 840 10.36 -3.88 -43.87
CA ALA A 840 10.80 -5.07 -44.59
C ALA A 840 11.90 -5.86 -43.86
N ALA A 841 12.82 -5.19 -43.16
CA ALA A 841 13.93 -5.82 -42.45
C ALA A 841 13.50 -6.60 -41.19
N GLU A 842 12.31 -6.32 -40.64
CA GLU A 842 11.78 -7.03 -39.47
C GLU A 842 10.68 -8.06 -39.85
N ALA A 843 10.37 -8.23 -41.14
CA ALA A 843 9.41 -9.22 -41.59
C ALA A 843 9.91 -10.65 -41.31
N GLY A 844 9.02 -11.53 -40.85
CA GLY A 844 9.37 -12.89 -40.45
C GLY A 844 8.45 -13.47 -39.39
N ASP A 845 8.75 -14.70 -38.97
CA ASP A 845 8.06 -15.35 -37.85
C ASP A 845 8.70 -14.91 -36.52
N TRP A 846 7.89 -14.39 -35.60
CA TRP A 846 8.35 -13.85 -34.33
C TRP A 846 7.41 -14.21 -33.18
N ASN A 847 7.95 -14.40 -31.98
CA ASN A 847 7.19 -14.13 -30.76
C ASN A 847 7.25 -12.63 -30.49
N VAL A 848 6.09 -11.99 -30.40
CA VAL A 848 5.98 -10.53 -30.29
C VAL A 848 5.60 -10.16 -28.86
N PHE A 849 6.44 -9.36 -28.20
CA PHE A 849 6.20 -8.83 -26.87
C PHE A 849 6.21 -7.30 -26.88
N LEU A 850 5.48 -6.71 -25.94
CA LEU A 850 5.45 -5.27 -25.71
C LEU A 850 5.82 -4.99 -24.26
N LYS A 851 6.75 -4.05 -24.02
CA LYS A 851 7.01 -3.50 -22.68
C LYS A 851 6.13 -2.28 -22.47
N VAL A 852 5.11 -2.41 -21.62
CA VAL A 852 4.03 -1.44 -21.49
C VAL A 852 3.82 -1.00 -20.05
N ARG A 853 3.24 0.19 -19.87
CA ARG A 853 2.74 0.69 -18.59
C ARG A 853 1.41 1.41 -18.84
N ILE A 854 0.45 1.23 -17.93
CA ILE A 854 -0.88 1.84 -18.05
C ILE A 854 -1.12 2.72 -16.84
N GLY A 855 -1.37 4.01 -17.08
CA GLY A 855 -1.92 4.91 -16.06
C GLY A 855 -3.43 4.73 -16.02
N ALA A 856 -3.90 3.63 -15.43
CA ALA A 856 -5.33 3.34 -15.36
C ALA A 856 -6.07 4.41 -14.54
N ALA A 857 -7.36 4.62 -14.81
CA ALA A 857 -8.18 5.59 -14.07
C ALA A 857 -8.85 5.01 -12.82
N ILE A 858 -8.86 3.68 -12.69
CA ILE A 858 -9.41 2.92 -11.56
C ILE A 858 -8.43 1.84 -11.12
N ALA A 859 -8.57 1.34 -9.89
CA ALA A 859 -7.79 0.20 -9.41
C ALA A 859 -8.24 -1.10 -10.10
N LEU A 860 -7.29 -2.02 -10.29
CA LEU A 860 -7.50 -3.37 -10.82
C LEU A 860 -8.27 -3.40 -12.15
N ASP A 861 -8.03 -2.42 -13.02
CA ASP A 861 -8.64 -2.33 -14.33
C ASP A 861 -8.16 -3.46 -15.25
N GLN A 862 -9.10 -4.29 -15.67
CA GLN A 862 -8.85 -5.54 -16.38
C GLN A 862 -8.69 -5.37 -17.89
N ASP A 863 -9.20 -4.26 -18.44
CA ASP A 863 -9.18 -3.95 -19.86
C ASP A 863 -8.97 -2.44 -20.19
N PRO A 864 -8.09 -1.71 -19.48
CA PRO A 864 -7.83 -0.30 -19.76
C PRO A 864 -7.17 -0.08 -21.12
N ALA A 865 -6.51 -1.09 -21.67
CA ALA A 865 -5.88 -1.04 -22.98
C ALA A 865 -5.82 -2.42 -23.65
N GLN A 866 -5.51 -2.42 -24.94
CA GLN A 866 -5.26 -3.63 -25.73
C GLN A 866 -3.97 -3.52 -26.51
N ALA A 867 -3.15 -4.57 -26.44
CA ALA A 867 -2.09 -4.80 -27.41
C ALA A 867 -2.70 -5.49 -28.63
N THR A 868 -2.39 -5.01 -29.84
CA THR A 868 -2.91 -5.59 -31.08
C THR A 868 -1.84 -5.67 -32.16
N LEU A 869 -1.99 -6.65 -33.05
CA LEU A 869 -1.31 -6.70 -34.34
C LEU A 869 -2.37 -6.51 -35.42
N THR A 870 -2.15 -5.56 -36.34
CA THR A 870 -3.10 -5.22 -37.40
C THR A 870 -2.47 -5.28 -38.78
N THR A 871 -3.25 -5.67 -39.79
CA THR A 871 -2.80 -5.80 -41.19
C THR A 871 -2.96 -4.49 -41.96
N PRO A 872 -2.07 -4.20 -42.93
CA PRO A 872 -2.23 -3.03 -43.80
C PRO A 872 -3.40 -3.16 -44.78
N LYS A 873 -3.83 -4.39 -45.09
CA LYS A 873 -4.98 -4.67 -45.95
C LYS A 873 -6.25 -4.76 -45.13
N HIS A 874 -7.30 -4.12 -45.62
CA HIS A 874 -8.64 -4.17 -45.04
C HIS A 874 -9.42 -5.36 -45.62
N CYS A 875 -10.37 -5.89 -44.85
CA CYS A 875 -11.31 -6.89 -45.34
C CYS A 875 -12.04 -6.34 -46.56
N THR A 876 -12.01 -7.07 -47.68
CA THR A 876 -12.63 -6.64 -48.95
C THR A 876 -14.15 -6.63 -48.89
N GLU A 877 -14.77 -7.32 -47.93
CA GLU A 877 -16.22 -7.42 -47.77
C GLU A 877 -16.79 -6.34 -46.84
N CYS A 878 -16.18 -6.12 -45.68
CA CYS A 878 -16.69 -5.19 -44.66
C CYS A 878 -15.81 -3.97 -44.39
N GLY A 879 -14.66 -3.84 -45.06
CA GLY A 879 -13.72 -2.73 -44.90
C GLY A 879 -12.95 -2.70 -43.57
N ALA A 880 -13.19 -3.66 -42.67
CA ALA A 880 -12.56 -3.71 -41.36
C ALA A 880 -11.06 -4.07 -41.44
N VAL A 881 -10.25 -3.44 -40.59
CA VAL A 881 -8.85 -3.80 -40.39
C VAL A 881 -8.79 -5.19 -39.75
N GLN A 882 -7.99 -6.11 -40.31
CA GLN A 882 -7.83 -7.42 -39.70
C GLN A 882 -6.85 -7.35 -38.53
N THR A 883 -7.21 -8.00 -37.42
CA THR A 883 -6.44 -8.01 -36.18
C THR A 883 -6.04 -9.44 -35.83
N PRO A 884 -5.00 -10.02 -36.48
CA PRO A 884 -4.58 -11.42 -36.27
C PRO A 884 -4.20 -11.78 -34.83
N ALA A 885 -3.79 -10.81 -34.03
CA ALA A 885 -3.51 -11.02 -32.61
C ALA A 885 -4.02 -9.86 -31.77
N ARG A 886 -4.63 -10.16 -30.63
CA ARG A 886 -5.07 -9.18 -29.64
C ARG A 886 -4.91 -9.72 -28.22
N ARG A 887 -4.54 -8.85 -27.29
CA ARG A 887 -4.50 -9.15 -25.85
C ARG A 887 -4.93 -7.92 -25.06
N TYR A 888 -5.78 -8.16 -24.06
CA TYR A 888 -6.05 -7.16 -23.04
C TYR A 888 -4.78 -6.91 -22.22
N VAL A 889 -4.57 -5.66 -21.84
CA VAL A 889 -3.48 -5.22 -20.97
C VAL A 889 -4.11 -4.70 -19.70
N THR A 890 -3.78 -5.32 -18.57
CA THR A 890 -4.28 -4.89 -17.26
C THR A 890 -3.54 -3.64 -16.78
N GLY A 891 -4.19 -2.86 -15.94
CA GLY A 891 -3.59 -1.69 -15.28
C GLY A 891 -4.26 -1.46 -13.94
N SER A 892 -3.67 -0.64 -13.09
CA SER A 892 -4.31 -0.27 -11.83
C SER A 892 -3.82 1.11 -11.45
N LEU A 893 -4.74 2.02 -11.15
CA LEU A 893 -4.39 3.29 -10.54
C LEU A 893 -3.72 2.97 -9.19
N GLY A 894 -2.58 3.57 -8.88
CA GLY A 894 -1.73 3.22 -7.73
C GLY A 894 -0.67 2.13 -7.99
N ASP A 895 -0.74 1.43 -9.12
CA ASP A 895 0.28 0.50 -9.62
C ASP A 895 0.56 0.75 -11.11
N GLU A 896 1.31 1.82 -11.35
CA GLU A 896 1.77 2.23 -12.67
C GLU A 896 3.10 1.54 -13.04
N SER A 897 3.24 0.25 -12.73
CA SER A 897 4.48 -0.49 -12.99
C SER A 897 4.59 -1.01 -14.43
N TRP A 898 5.82 -1.11 -14.95
CA TRP A 898 6.08 -1.69 -16.26
C TRP A 898 5.85 -3.21 -16.29
N GLN A 899 5.23 -3.71 -17.36
CA GLN A 899 4.97 -5.12 -17.58
C GLN A 899 5.27 -5.54 -19.02
N LEU A 900 5.48 -6.85 -19.23
CA LEU A 900 5.60 -7.44 -20.55
C LEU A 900 4.32 -8.15 -20.95
N VAL A 901 3.80 -7.82 -22.13
CA VAL A 901 2.61 -8.45 -22.72
C VAL A 901 3.02 -9.20 -23.99
N SER A 902 2.58 -10.45 -24.14
CA SER A 902 2.85 -11.27 -25.32
C SER A 902 1.65 -11.30 -26.26
N LEU A 903 1.84 -10.94 -27.54
CA LEU A 903 0.88 -11.20 -28.61
C LEU A 903 0.99 -12.64 -29.16
N GLY A 904 1.91 -13.44 -28.63
CA GLY A 904 2.19 -14.80 -29.09
C GLY A 904 3.03 -14.82 -30.37
N ARG A 905 3.04 -15.99 -31.02
CA ARG A 905 3.71 -16.18 -32.31
C ARG A 905 2.88 -15.54 -33.42
N ALA A 906 3.51 -14.68 -34.21
CA ALA A 906 2.91 -14.05 -35.38
C ALA A 906 3.91 -14.01 -36.55
N ARG A 907 3.37 -14.10 -37.77
CA ARG A 907 4.12 -13.82 -38.98
C ARG A 907 3.95 -12.35 -39.34
N LEU A 908 5.00 -11.56 -39.16
CA LEU A 908 5.03 -10.15 -39.49
C LEU A 908 5.38 -9.95 -40.97
N VAL A 909 4.66 -9.03 -41.61
CA VAL A 909 4.97 -8.54 -42.95
C VAL A 909 5.06 -7.02 -42.93
N GLU A 910 5.80 -6.45 -43.88
CA GLU A 910 5.94 -5.00 -44.02
C GLU A 910 4.58 -4.29 -44.05
N GLY A 911 4.48 -3.17 -43.33
CA GLY A 911 3.27 -2.37 -43.22
C GLY A 911 2.25 -2.86 -42.17
N MET A 912 2.44 -4.03 -41.55
CA MET A 912 1.69 -4.38 -40.33
C MET A 912 1.99 -3.39 -39.21
N LYS A 913 1.03 -3.21 -38.30
CA LYS A 913 1.23 -2.39 -37.10
C LYS A 913 1.05 -3.18 -35.81
N VAL A 914 2.02 -3.04 -34.91
CA VAL A 914 1.91 -3.44 -33.51
C VAL A 914 1.44 -2.22 -32.72
N ASN A 915 0.28 -2.31 -32.09
CA ASN A 915 -0.36 -1.17 -31.42
C ASN A 915 -0.58 -1.45 -29.93
N LEU A 916 -0.46 -0.41 -29.11
CA LEU A 916 -1.04 -0.32 -27.78
C LEU A 916 -2.17 0.71 -27.82
N VAL A 917 -3.40 0.22 -27.69
CA VAL A 917 -4.64 0.99 -27.89
C VAL A 917 -5.32 1.19 -26.53
N PRO A 918 -5.47 2.43 -26.03
CA PRO A 918 -6.26 2.70 -24.82
C PRO A 918 -7.74 2.43 -25.06
N ARG A 919 -8.48 2.08 -23.99
CA ARG A 919 -9.94 2.01 -24.02
C ARG A 919 -10.51 3.41 -24.30
N ALA A 920 -11.51 3.49 -25.18
CA ALA A 920 -12.21 4.74 -25.49
C ALA A 920 -13.10 5.19 -24.31
N ALA A 921 -13.33 6.50 -24.19
CA ALA A 921 -14.27 7.05 -23.22
C ALA A 921 -15.71 6.93 -23.76
N GLU A 922 -16.55 6.14 -23.10
CA GLU A 922 -17.96 5.96 -23.46
C GLU A 922 -18.87 6.23 -22.26
N THR A 923 -20.11 6.68 -22.51
CA THR A 923 -21.04 7.21 -21.49
C THR A 923 -21.50 6.19 -20.44
N ASN A 924 -21.21 4.90 -20.63
CA ASN A 924 -21.53 3.80 -19.70
C ASN A 924 -20.37 2.81 -19.50
N ALA A 925 -19.15 3.18 -19.90
CA ALA A 925 -17.97 2.36 -19.72
C ALA A 925 -17.13 2.89 -18.54
N PRO A 926 -16.25 2.05 -17.94
CA PRO A 926 -15.23 2.55 -17.03
C PRO A 926 -14.42 3.68 -17.69
N PRO A 927 -13.96 4.67 -16.90
CA PRO A 927 -13.24 5.83 -17.45
C PRO A 927 -12.02 5.39 -18.27
N ALA A 928 -11.72 6.12 -19.35
CA ALA A 928 -10.51 5.88 -20.13
C ALA A 928 -9.27 6.01 -19.25
N PRO A 929 -8.18 5.25 -19.51
CA PRO A 929 -6.94 5.43 -18.78
C PRO A 929 -6.40 6.86 -18.96
N HIS A 930 -5.70 7.38 -17.96
CA HIS A 930 -5.04 8.67 -18.04
C HIS A 930 -3.96 8.70 -19.12
N TYR A 931 -3.25 7.58 -19.29
CA TYR A 931 -2.26 7.40 -20.34
C TYR A 931 -1.96 5.91 -20.59
N VAL A 932 -1.41 5.61 -21.76
CA VAL A 932 -0.73 4.34 -22.05
C VAL A 932 0.68 4.61 -22.52
N ASP A 933 1.63 3.82 -22.03
CA ASP A 933 3.05 3.97 -22.34
C ASP A 933 3.59 2.67 -22.97
N LEU A 934 4.36 2.81 -24.05
CA LEU A 934 5.07 1.74 -24.72
C LEU A 934 6.57 2.07 -24.72
N ALA A 935 7.38 1.24 -24.08
CA ALA A 935 8.83 1.41 -24.04
C ALA A 935 9.50 0.74 -25.25
N SER A 936 9.07 -0.49 -25.55
CA SER A 936 9.64 -1.28 -26.63
C SER A 936 8.67 -2.31 -27.20
N VAL A 937 8.85 -2.61 -28.49
CA VAL A 937 8.34 -3.84 -29.13
C VAL A 937 9.52 -4.79 -29.28
N ILE A 938 9.35 -6.03 -28.80
CA ILE A 938 10.42 -7.02 -28.71
C ILE A 938 10.03 -8.21 -29.56
N LEU A 939 10.88 -8.58 -30.50
CA LEU A 939 10.69 -9.73 -31.38
C LEU A 939 11.73 -10.78 -31.01
N VAL A 940 11.29 -12.00 -30.71
CA VAL A 940 12.20 -13.12 -30.38
C VAL A 940 11.92 -14.29 -31.31
N ASP A 941 12.98 -14.84 -31.91
CA ASP A 941 12.90 -15.96 -32.85
C ASP A 941 12.21 -17.17 -32.17
N PRO A 942 11.06 -17.66 -32.67
CA PRO A 942 10.39 -18.83 -32.13
C PRO A 942 11.23 -20.10 -32.16
N ALA A 943 12.10 -20.28 -33.15
CA ALA A 943 12.98 -21.45 -33.23
C ALA A 943 14.09 -21.38 -32.17
N TYR A 944 14.58 -20.17 -31.88
CA TYR A 944 15.54 -19.95 -30.80
C TYR A 944 14.91 -20.16 -29.42
N LEU A 945 13.74 -19.57 -29.17
CA LEU A 945 13.01 -19.67 -27.90
C LEU A 945 12.46 -21.08 -27.64
N GLY A 946 12.17 -21.84 -28.70
CA GLY A 946 11.56 -23.17 -28.63
C GLY A 946 12.45 -24.28 -28.06
N LYS A 947 13.68 -24.00 -27.63
CA LYS A 947 14.59 -24.99 -27.01
C LYS A 947 15.55 -24.31 -26.03
N THR A 948 16.15 -25.10 -25.14
CA THR A 948 17.25 -24.63 -24.29
C THR A 948 18.46 -24.29 -25.16
N GLN A 949 19.03 -23.10 -24.95
CA GLN A 949 20.12 -22.55 -25.75
C GLN A 949 21.35 -22.30 -24.86
N PRO A 950 22.58 -22.50 -25.36
CA PRO A 950 23.79 -22.14 -24.63
C PRO A 950 23.83 -20.64 -24.33
N ALA A 951 24.66 -20.25 -23.35
CA ALA A 951 24.90 -18.85 -23.00
C ALA A 951 25.29 -18.03 -24.24
N LEU A 952 24.89 -16.76 -24.26
CA LEU A 952 25.34 -15.83 -25.29
C LEU A 952 26.85 -15.62 -25.14
N ALA A 953 27.53 -15.38 -26.26
CA ALA A 953 28.92 -14.93 -26.20
C ALA A 953 28.97 -13.60 -25.42
N PRO A 954 29.99 -13.43 -24.54
CA PRO A 954 30.11 -12.25 -23.69
C PRO A 954 30.24 -10.94 -24.47
#